data_AF-A0A2S7P134-F1
#
_entry.id   AF-A0A2S7P134-F1
#
_cell.length_a   1.000
_cell.length_b   1.000
_cell.length_c   1.000
_cell.angle_alpha   90.00
_cell.angle_beta   90.00
_cell.angle_gamma   90.00
#
_symmetry.space_group_name_H-M   'P 1'
#
loop_
_entity.id
_entity.type
_entity.pdbx_description
1 polymer ?
#
loop_
_entity_poly.entity_id
_entity_poly.type
_entity_poly.pdbx_seq_one_letter_code
_entity_poly.pdbx_strand_id
1 'polypeptide(L)'
;MPTIKERLQASLSACSTSFIEPYKYTPLPSIFSLRLLKITTTFWGRVKYSLHTLELNGETPAFDVITHSRCYVDPRSHSIRCGNHYLPVCADAKHALESLRTVDFATLRKRVRYVWIESVCIDPENPVERTYRVWVMANILCCAQKVVVWLGEKDFTTKDALKALKILSAVPREEWECLISLSWYSQTRFFERLGLEPISLRRWLAFISFFDQSWFHEIWSLQEVAFGTDVILACGKARIPWFVVSKSLSFLTHVEWEEELHTNEIFVSNFSAQNKVGHLSKKHKKILKSEISLNAAIIHLDSAREVMLSHEGLPLFHSLLQTYRGCKVSDKRDIIHGLIAMSRKDGLPFSKYPGGIVPSYGTSVLELYTTVTRLLFACYGFRILSDVQDIAASVPSLPSWVPDYSMPMIGPVPLSERGGNSWNASGSKCWEQQFADVETLSLKLQGLKIDVVSDKVKRLNQMLYAAEFWKGICEVTVHLDPVYVFPLDGRYQSCKEAVWRTVLADTYAGEHPAPPECEKILSEFLSPDADHTRAPMEQMRQEIEHANDRRSLFRTSVGSLGIGPQSLQILDEVWILNGATVPFVLRPREDGTYQLIGEVYLHGLMHGELTSWRTDTIVYEDDSTTVSASSVLLIGTMIAVLVAGGTGMIGKLVVKELIATGQYEVYILSRGHEKINAACPGAKAVIADYTSIPVLTTLLSTHNIHTIISTLRINNDIRSTAQLNLIHAAFTSPTVHRFIPSEYNIDYSLPDSSLPFPGKQYYLAARTLLSTPPTHYTKNLQYTYIYVGFLMEYFALPKKPAHIPTLTEFYMLLDLRSNQLSLPGDGKAIITTCLTTDIARHIAAILSLSSWPKELAIIGSELSCIDFGLVCERATGRNLRWKFESLETLEKGEARGPDSNWEVGHREGMIKGLINAAYLAVEKGAFDIGNREGVMRSKELLEKEGIVVREAVGLEEFLKMKWGS
;
A
#
# COMPACT_ATOMS: atom_id res chain seq x y z
N MET A 1 88.63 -20.12 20.50
CA MET A 1 87.30 -19.51 20.72
C MET A 1 86.60 -19.43 19.37
N PRO A 2 85.35 -19.90 19.21
CA PRO A 2 84.66 -19.79 17.93
C PRO A 2 84.38 -18.32 17.61
N THR A 3 84.50 -17.98 16.34
CA THR A 3 84.30 -16.63 15.80
C THR A 3 82.82 -16.22 15.84
N ILE A 4 82.55 -14.91 15.84
CA ILE A 4 81.18 -14.33 15.82
C ILE A 4 80.32 -14.93 14.69
N LYS A 5 80.95 -15.30 13.57
CA LYS A 5 80.30 -15.93 12.42
C LYS A 5 79.84 -17.36 12.73
N GLU A 6 80.62 -18.14 13.47
CA GLU A 6 80.26 -19.50 13.89
C GLU A 6 79.17 -19.49 14.98
N ARG A 7 79.12 -18.47 15.84
CA ARG A 7 78.00 -18.25 16.77
C ARG A 7 76.71 -17.84 16.05
N LEU A 8 76.81 -17.02 15.00
CA LEU A 8 75.67 -16.64 14.16
C LEU A 8 75.15 -17.84 13.36
N GLN A 9 76.04 -18.67 12.81
CA GLN A 9 75.66 -19.85 12.02
C GLN A 9 75.06 -20.96 12.90
N ALA A 10 75.56 -21.14 14.13
CA ALA A 10 74.93 -22.01 15.14
C ALA A 10 73.57 -21.47 15.64
N SER A 11 73.36 -20.14 15.67
CA SER A 11 72.04 -19.55 15.98
C SER A 11 71.06 -19.65 14.80
N LEU A 12 71.57 -19.64 13.56
CA LEU A 12 70.79 -19.76 12.33
C LEU A 12 70.41 -21.22 12.04
N SER A 13 71.23 -22.20 12.42
CA SER A 13 70.89 -23.63 12.32
C SER A 13 70.05 -24.15 13.49
N ALA A 14 69.99 -23.43 14.62
CA ALA A 14 69.05 -23.69 15.72
C ALA A 14 67.69 -23.01 15.53
N CYS A 15 67.57 -22.08 14.57
CA CYS A 15 66.29 -21.53 14.16
C CYS A 15 65.73 -22.42 13.05
N SER A 16 65.31 -23.63 13.43
CA SER A 16 64.32 -24.33 12.62
C SER A 16 63.19 -23.33 12.40
N THR A 17 62.84 -23.07 11.16
CA THR A 17 61.53 -22.56 10.79
C THR A 17 60.52 -23.61 11.23
N SER A 18 60.25 -23.67 12.53
CA SER A 18 59.04 -24.30 13.04
C SER A 18 57.92 -23.54 12.36
N PHE A 19 57.28 -24.16 11.38
CA PHE A 19 56.00 -23.69 10.89
C PHE A 19 55.12 -23.55 12.13
N ILE A 20 54.93 -22.31 12.59
CA ILE A 20 54.11 -22.05 13.77
C ILE A 20 52.69 -22.34 13.32
N GLU A 21 52.16 -23.48 13.76
CA GLU A 21 50.83 -23.93 13.35
C GLU A 21 49.75 -22.94 13.80
N PRO A 22 48.68 -22.78 13.01
CA PRO A 22 47.51 -22.02 13.43
C PRO A 22 46.88 -22.68 14.67
N TYR A 23 46.40 -21.86 15.59
CA TYR A 23 45.70 -22.35 16.78
C TYR A 23 44.43 -23.10 16.37
N LYS A 24 44.29 -24.34 16.86
CA LYS A 24 43.08 -25.16 16.68
C LYS A 24 42.23 -25.08 17.93
N TYR A 25 40.98 -24.67 17.78
CA TYR A 25 40.02 -24.66 18.88
C TYR A 25 39.68 -26.09 19.32
N THR A 26 39.49 -26.26 20.63
CA THR A 26 38.95 -27.51 21.18
C THR A 26 37.45 -27.34 21.44
N PRO A 27 36.63 -28.37 21.19
CA PRO A 27 35.22 -28.34 21.53
C PRO A 27 35.01 -28.05 23.02
N LEU A 28 33.98 -27.27 23.33
CA LEU A 28 33.61 -26.97 24.71
C LEU A 28 33.01 -28.22 25.37
N PRO A 29 33.40 -28.57 26.61
CA PRO A 29 32.90 -29.75 27.33
C PRO A 29 31.39 -29.73 27.61
N SER A 30 30.82 -28.54 27.85
CA SER A 30 29.41 -28.35 28.14
C SER A 30 28.91 -27.01 27.57
N ILE A 31 27.59 -26.80 27.61
CA ILE A 31 26.99 -25.51 27.24
C ILE A 31 27.38 -24.38 28.20
N PHE A 32 27.72 -24.70 29.46
CA PHE A 32 28.16 -23.74 30.46
C PHE A 32 29.68 -23.48 30.44
N SER A 33 30.44 -24.30 29.71
CA SER A 33 31.86 -24.03 29.52
C SER A 33 32.08 -22.76 28.68
N LEU A 34 33.13 -22.00 28.96
CA LEU A 34 33.62 -20.90 28.14
C LEU A 34 35.14 -20.92 28.00
N ARG A 35 35.67 -20.27 26.96
CA ARG A 35 37.10 -19.99 26.81
C ARG A 35 37.41 -18.58 27.27
N LEU A 36 38.45 -18.41 28.09
CA LEU A 36 38.99 -17.11 28.47
C LEU A 36 40.41 -16.95 27.92
N LEU A 37 40.70 -15.76 27.38
CA LEU A 37 42.04 -15.37 26.98
C LEU A 37 42.80 -14.89 28.22
N LYS A 38 43.75 -15.70 28.66
CA LYS A 38 44.69 -15.35 29.72
C LYS A 38 45.80 -14.48 29.15
N ILE A 39 45.95 -13.28 29.69
CA ILE A 39 47.00 -12.32 29.37
C ILE A 39 48.01 -12.33 30.51
N THR A 40 49.26 -12.69 30.21
CA THR A 40 50.36 -12.66 31.20
C THR A 40 51.41 -11.65 30.77
N THR A 41 51.68 -10.66 31.61
CA THR A 41 52.74 -9.68 31.40
C THR A 41 53.99 -10.10 32.16
N THR A 42 55.09 -10.28 31.43
CA THR A 42 56.41 -10.55 32.03
C THR A 42 57.04 -9.28 32.59
N PHE A 43 58.05 -9.43 33.45
CA PHE A 43 58.80 -8.32 34.05
C PHE A 43 59.39 -7.34 33.02
N TRP A 44 59.67 -7.80 31.80
CA TRP A 44 60.22 -7.00 30.69
C TRP A 44 59.14 -6.41 29.77
N GLY A 45 57.87 -6.41 30.17
CA GLY A 45 56.76 -5.89 29.37
C GLY A 45 56.33 -6.77 28.19
N ARG A 46 56.96 -7.94 27.98
CA ARG A 46 56.48 -8.91 26.98
C ARG A 46 55.17 -9.53 27.45
N VAL A 47 54.19 -9.54 26.56
CA VAL A 47 52.86 -10.11 26.81
C VAL A 47 52.78 -11.51 26.19
N LYS A 48 52.25 -12.46 26.94
CA LYS A 48 51.92 -13.81 26.48
C LYS A 48 50.42 -14.03 26.57
N TYR A 49 49.87 -14.71 25.57
CA TYR A 49 48.47 -15.10 25.51
C TYR A 49 48.32 -16.62 25.61
N SER A 50 47.30 -17.10 26.29
CA SER A 50 46.85 -18.50 26.25
C SER A 50 45.33 -18.57 26.41
N LEU A 51 44.65 -19.46 25.70
CA LEU A 51 43.22 -19.73 25.89
C LEU A 51 43.03 -20.83 26.93
N HIS A 52 42.10 -20.61 27.88
CA HIS A 52 41.75 -21.54 28.95
C HIS A 52 40.26 -21.86 28.89
N THR A 53 39.91 -23.13 28.75
CA THR A 53 38.52 -23.59 28.84
C THR A 53 38.16 -23.82 30.31
N LEU A 54 37.07 -23.23 30.76
CA LEU A 54 36.61 -23.21 32.15
C LEU A 54 35.09 -23.40 32.18
N GLU A 55 34.53 -23.88 33.28
CA GLU A 55 33.09 -23.87 33.52
C GLU A 55 32.67 -22.50 34.06
N LEU A 56 31.53 -21.96 33.59
CA LEU A 56 30.96 -20.71 34.09
C LEU A 56 30.23 -20.99 35.41
N ASN A 57 30.97 -20.95 36.51
CA ASN A 57 30.48 -21.25 37.85
C ASN A 57 31.24 -20.41 38.90
N GLY A 58 31.00 -20.67 40.18
CA GLY A 58 31.68 -19.94 41.27
C GLY A 58 33.21 -20.07 41.31
N GLU A 59 33.82 -20.97 40.53
CA GLU A 59 35.27 -21.18 40.45
C GLU A 59 35.92 -20.46 39.26
N THR A 60 35.13 -19.78 38.41
CA THR A 60 35.67 -19.00 37.29
C THR A 60 36.50 -17.82 37.81
N PRO A 61 37.75 -17.62 37.34
CA PRO A 61 38.56 -16.47 37.75
C PRO A 61 37.93 -15.17 37.28
N ALA A 62 38.08 -14.08 38.04
CA ALA A 62 37.61 -12.76 37.63
C ALA A 62 38.16 -12.37 36.24
N PHE A 63 37.25 -11.99 35.35
CA PHE A 63 37.56 -11.67 33.95
C PHE A 63 36.82 -10.41 33.48
N ASP A 64 37.42 -9.70 32.53
CA ASP A 64 36.78 -8.59 31.83
C ASP A 64 36.20 -9.10 30.51
N VAL A 65 35.08 -8.52 30.08
CA VAL A 65 34.54 -8.70 28.73
C VAL A 65 34.98 -7.53 27.87
N ILE A 66 35.44 -7.80 26.65
CA ILE A 66 35.74 -6.78 25.65
C ILE A 66 34.82 -7.00 24.46
N THR A 67 34.05 -5.97 24.12
CA THR A 67 33.09 -5.99 23.01
C THR A 67 33.50 -4.96 21.97
N HIS A 68 33.10 -5.19 20.73
CA HIS A 68 33.29 -4.28 19.61
C HIS A 68 32.12 -4.45 18.64
N SER A 69 31.97 -3.51 17.70
CA SER A 69 30.94 -3.58 16.66
C SER A 69 30.99 -4.92 15.89
N ARG A 70 29.82 -5.52 15.67
CA ARG A 70 29.61 -6.76 14.91
C ARG A 70 29.17 -6.51 13.46
N CYS A 71 28.72 -5.30 13.13
CA CYS A 71 28.30 -4.93 11.77
C CYS A 71 29.48 -4.85 10.77
N TYR A 72 30.70 -4.69 11.28
CA TYR A 72 31.92 -4.64 10.48
C TYR A 72 32.89 -5.68 11.02
N VAL A 73 32.60 -6.97 10.76
CA VAL A 73 33.59 -8.01 11.05
C VAL A 73 34.72 -7.85 10.05
N ASP A 74 35.73 -7.06 10.42
CA ASP A 74 37.01 -7.04 9.73
C ASP A 74 37.49 -8.51 9.68
N PRO A 75 37.83 -9.06 8.50
CA PRO A 75 38.41 -10.39 8.42
C PRO A 75 39.53 -10.54 9.46
N ARG A 76 39.75 -11.76 9.95
CA ARG A 76 40.85 -12.07 10.90
C ARG A 76 42.22 -11.91 10.22
N SER A 77 42.54 -10.69 9.87
CA SER A 77 43.66 -10.18 9.08
C SER A 77 44.92 -10.01 9.94
N HIS A 78 44.76 -10.09 11.25
CA HIS A 78 45.80 -9.96 12.24
C HIS A 78 45.98 -11.26 13.01
N SER A 79 47.09 -11.38 13.75
CA SER A 79 47.32 -12.52 14.62
C SER A 79 48.00 -12.12 15.92
N ILE A 80 47.71 -12.90 16.96
CA ILE A 80 48.42 -12.84 18.25
C ILE A 80 49.08 -14.19 18.51
N ARG A 81 50.21 -14.17 19.22
CA ARG A 81 50.90 -15.41 19.62
C ARG A 81 50.23 -16.00 20.86
N CYS A 82 49.49 -17.09 20.68
CA CYS A 82 48.78 -17.83 21.73
C CYS A 82 49.56 -19.11 22.05
N GLY A 83 50.33 -19.09 23.15
CA GLY A 83 51.29 -20.14 23.47
C GLY A 83 52.36 -20.30 22.38
N ASN A 84 52.40 -21.49 21.76
CA ASN A 84 53.28 -21.82 20.65
C ASN A 84 52.60 -21.73 19.27
N HIS A 85 51.39 -21.17 19.20
CA HIS A 85 50.60 -21.07 17.97
C HIS A 85 50.29 -19.61 17.62
N TYR A 86 49.91 -19.34 16.37
CA TYR A 86 49.29 -18.08 15.99
C TYR A 86 47.77 -18.21 16.02
N LEU A 87 47.12 -17.27 16.71
CA LEU A 87 45.67 -17.16 16.77
C LEU A 87 45.23 -15.98 15.89
N PRO A 88 44.49 -16.22 14.78
CA PRO A 88 43.93 -15.16 13.97
C PRO A 88 42.90 -14.34 14.75
N VAL A 89 42.96 -13.01 14.65
CA VAL A 89 42.06 -12.05 15.31
C VAL A 89 41.72 -10.90 14.37
N CYS A 90 40.58 -10.23 14.59
CA CYS A 90 40.24 -9.00 13.87
C CYS A 90 41.08 -7.81 14.36
N ALA A 91 41.14 -6.73 13.57
CA ALA A 91 41.87 -5.52 13.96
C ALA A 91 41.36 -4.91 15.27
N ASP A 92 40.03 -4.88 15.49
CA ASP A 92 39.44 -4.31 16.70
C ASP A 92 39.84 -5.07 17.96
N ALA A 93 39.79 -6.42 17.94
CA ALA A 93 40.26 -7.22 19.07
C ALA A 93 41.75 -6.96 19.36
N LYS A 94 42.58 -6.84 18.32
CA LYS A 94 44.00 -6.54 18.48
C LYS A 94 44.22 -5.13 19.07
N HIS A 95 43.59 -4.11 18.51
CA HIS A 95 43.74 -2.72 18.98
C HIS A 95 43.15 -2.52 20.39
N ALA A 96 42.03 -3.16 20.71
CA ALA A 96 41.47 -3.15 22.06
C ALA A 96 42.46 -3.78 23.07
N LEU A 97 43.03 -4.93 22.74
CA LEU A 97 44.07 -5.58 23.55
C LEU A 97 45.31 -4.69 23.71
N GLU A 98 45.74 -3.97 22.66
CA GLU A 98 46.86 -3.03 22.71
C GLU A 98 46.53 -1.79 23.55
N SER A 99 45.34 -1.23 23.41
CA SER A 99 44.88 -0.08 24.18
C SER A 99 44.81 -0.39 25.68
N LEU A 100 44.29 -1.57 26.05
CA LEU A 100 44.27 -2.05 27.43
C LEU A 100 45.68 -2.17 28.02
N ARG A 101 46.70 -2.49 27.22
CA ARG A 101 48.10 -2.45 27.70
C ARG A 101 48.52 -1.02 28.07
N THR A 102 48.23 -0.04 27.22
CA THR A 102 48.76 1.33 27.38
C THR A 102 48.19 2.12 28.56
N VAL A 103 46.94 1.86 28.96
CA VAL A 103 46.29 2.56 30.08
C VAL A 103 46.74 1.98 31.43
N ASP A 104 47.07 0.69 31.46
CA ASP A 104 47.34 -0.04 32.70
C ASP A 104 48.83 -0.21 33.05
N PHE A 105 49.77 0.11 32.15
CA PHE A 105 51.20 0.17 32.50
C PHE A 105 51.51 1.25 33.57
N ALA A 106 50.61 2.21 33.78
CA ALA A 106 50.71 3.21 34.84
C ALA A 106 50.18 2.73 36.21
N THR A 107 49.39 1.64 36.26
CA THR A 107 48.62 1.23 37.47
C THR A 107 48.64 -0.27 37.83
N LEU A 108 49.26 -1.16 37.04
CA LEU A 108 49.16 -2.61 37.29
C LEU A 108 50.16 -3.20 38.31
N ARG A 109 49.61 -3.60 39.47
CA ARG A 109 50.15 -4.61 40.41
C ARG A 109 49.83 -6.08 40.03
N LYS A 110 48.96 -6.38 39.04
CA LYS A 110 48.59 -7.77 38.66
C LYS A 110 49.32 -8.26 37.39
N ARG A 111 50.02 -9.41 37.49
CA ARG A 111 50.79 -10.05 36.40
C ARG A 111 49.96 -10.89 35.42
N VAL A 112 48.71 -11.20 35.78
CA VAL A 112 47.80 -12.08 35.02
C VAL A 112 46.42 -11.44 34.97
N ARG A 113 45.79 -11.45 33.80
CA ARG A 113 44.38 -11.08 33.58
C ARG A 113 43.69 -12.13 32.73
N TYR A 114 42.37 -12.26 32.90
CA TYR A 114 41.51 -13.03 32.03
C TYR A 114 40.58 -12.07 31.31
N VAL A 115 40.45 -12.25 29.99
CA VAL A 115 39.49 -11.48 29.20
C VAL A 115 38.68 -12.43 28.32
N TRP A 116 37.40 -12.11 28.16
CA TRP A 116 36.55 -12.74 27.17
C TRP A 116 36.32 -11.76 26.02
N ILE A 117 36.62 -12.20 24.79
CA ILE A 117 36.39 -11.44 23.57
C ILE A 117 35.70 -12.37 22.60
N GLU A 118 34.50 -12.04 22.15
CA GLU A 118 33.68 -12.91 21.28
C GLU A 118 34.48 -13.44 20.08
N SER A 119 35.13 -12.52 19.35
CA SER A 119 35.89 -12.82 18.13
C SER A 119 37.17 -13.65 18.35
N VAL A 120 37.58 -13.89 19.61
CA VAL A 120 38.80 -14.64 19.98
C VAL A 120 38.49 -15.89 20.80
N CYS A 121 37.45 -15.82 21.63
CA CYS A 121 37.10 -16.86 22.59
C CYS A 121 36.03 -17.81 22.04
N ILE A 122 35.45 -17.53 20.87
CA ILE A 122 34.52 -18.41 20.16
C ILE A 122 35.20 -18.98 18.91
N ASP A 123 35.00 -20.28 18.70
CA ASP A 123 35.40 -20.95 17.47
C ASP A 123 34.44 -20.54 16.33
N PRO A 124 34.90 -19.79 15.31
CA PRO A 124 34.03 -19.31 14.25
C PRO A 124 33.58 -20.44 13.31
N GLU A 125 34.32 -21.54 13.25
CA GLU A 125 34.06 -22.68 12.36
C GLU A 125 33.01 -23.64 12.94
N ASN A 126 32.59 -23.43 14.20
CA ASN A 126 31.63 -24.28 14.91
C ASN A 126 30.26 -23.59 15.09
N PRO A 127 29.27 -23.84 14.21
CA PRO A 127 27.96 -23.19 14.29
C PRO A 127 27.13 -23.60 15.53
N VAL A 128 27.38 -24.80 16.06
CA VAL A 128 26.73 -25.29 17.28
C VAL A 128 27.23 -24.48 18.48
N GLU A 129 28.54 -24.23 18.56
CA GLU A 129 29.13 -23.37 19.58
C GLU A 129 28.53 -21.96 19.53
N ARG A 130 28.42 -21.36 18.33
CA ARG A 130 27.80 -20.04 18.14
C ARG A 130 26.37 -19.99 18.68
N THR A 131 25.57 -21.02 18.41
CA THR A 131 24.19 -21.13 18.91
C THR A 131 24.15 -21.20 20.44
N TYR A 132 25.00 -22.02 21.06
CA TYR A 132 25.08 -22.09 22.52
C TYR A 132 25.59 -20.80 23.17
N ARG A 133 26.42 -20.02 22.49
CA ARG A 133 26.92 -18.75 23.04
C ARG A 133 25.82 -17.71 23.18
N VAL A 134 24.86 -17.67 22.27
CA VAL A 134 23.67 -16.81 22.41
C VAL A 134 22.88 -17.16 23.67
N TRP A 135 22.75 -18.45 24.00
CA TRP A 135 22.06 -18.91 25.20
C TRP A 135 22.71 -18.44 26.52
N VAL A 136 24.04 -18.32 26.55
CA VAL A 136 24.81 -18.05 27.78
C VAL A 136 25.39 -16.63 27.81
N MET A 137 25.19 -15.83 26.76
CA MET A 137 25.76 -14.47 26.63
C MET A 137 25.44 -13.59 27.85
N ALA A 138 24.17 -13.55 28.26
CA ALA A 138 23.74 -12.78 29.43
C ALA A 138 24.45 -13.23 30.71
N ASN A 139 24.63 -14.54 30.92
CA ASN A 139 25.37 -15.06 32.07
C ASN A 139 26.85 -14.64 32.04
N ILE A 140 27.50 -14.67 30.88
CA ILE A 140 28.89 -14.23 30.73
C ILE A 140 29.02 -12.75 31.09
N LEU A 141 28.11 -11.91 30.60
CA LEU A 141 28.09 -10.47 30.89
C LEU A 141 27.84 -10.18 32.38
N CYS A 142 26.90 -10.90 33.01
CA CYS A 142 26.62 -10.77 34.44
C CYS A 142 27.82 -11.18 35.32
N CYS A 143 28.57 -12.21 34.91
CA CYS A 143 29.75 -12.69 35.64
C CYS A 143 31.02 -11.86 35.37
N ALA A 144 31.00 -10.96 34.38
CA ALA A 144 32.14 -10.13 34.06
C ALA A 144 32.41 -9.11 35.18
N GLN A 145 33.69 -8.90 35.51
CA GLN A 145 34.10 -7.84 36.42
C GLN A 145 33.87 -6.45 35.79
N LYS A 146 34.05 -6.36 34.47
CA LYS A 146 33.92 -5.15 33.67
C LYS A 146 33.57 -5.48 32.24
N VAL A 147 32.71 -4.69 31.63
CA VAL A 147 32.41 -4.73 30.18
C VAL A 147 33.05 -3.51 29.53
N VAL A 148 34.06 -3.76 28.69
CA VAL A 148 34.79 -2.73 27.94
C VAL A 148 34.29 -2.72 26.50
N VAL A 149 33.54 -1.69 26.16
CA VAL A 149 33.04 -1.44 24.81
C VAL A 149 34.11 -0.71 24.01
N TRP A 150 34.71 -1.36 23.02
CA TRP A 150 35.70 -0.75 22.14
C TRP A 150 35.04 -0.07 20.94
N LEU A 151 35.17 1.26 20.88
CA LEU A 151 34.64 2.12 19.82
C LEU A 151 35.64 2.40 18.69
N GLY A 152 36.87 1.91 18.80
CA GLY A 152 37.95 2.20 17.84
C GLY A 152 38.92 3.28 18.30
N GLU A 153 39.81 3.68 17.40
CA GLU A 153 40.82 4.71 17.66
C GLU A 153 40.23 6.13 17.69
N LYS A 154 40.96 7.04 18.34
CA LYS A 154 40.56 8.45 18.42
C LYS A 154 40.58 9.10 17.04
N ASP A 155 39.49 9.81 16.70
CA ASP A 155 39.39 10.62 15.49
C ASP A 155 39.48 12.14 15.79
N PHE A 156 39.16 12.98 14.79
CA PHE A 156 39.21 14.44 14.95
C PHE A 156 38.02 15.03 15.73
N THR A 157 36.92 14.29 15.90
CA THR A 157 35.70 14.73 16.61
C THR A 157 35.72 14.32 18.09
N THR A 158 36.38 13.21 18.42
CA THR A 158 36.39 12.57 19.73
C THR A 158 36.63 13.55 20.89
N LYS A 159 37.61 14.47 20.76
CA LYS A 159 37.92 15.42 21.86
C LYS A 159 36.75 16.34 22.18
N ASP A 160 36.04 16.80 21.15
CA ASP A 160 34.93 17.74 21.30
C ASP A 160 33.65 17.02 21.76
N ALA A 161 33.41 15.80 21.27
CA ALA A 161 32.32 14.94 21.75
C ALA A 161 32.47 14.63 23.25
N LEU A 162 33.67 14.26 23.70
CA LEU A 162 33.98 14.01 25.11
C LEU A 162 33.76 15.26 25.99
N LYS A 163 33.98 16.46 25.45
CA LYS A 163 33.69 17.70 26.18
C LYS A 163 32.19 17.93 26.30
N ALA A 164 31.43 17.73 25.22
CA ALA A 164 29.97 17.84 25.24
C ALA A 164 29.36 16.87 26.27
N LEU A 165 29.77 15.59 26.26
CA LEU A 165 29.35 14.60 27.26
C LEU A 165 29.63 15.03 28.70
N LYS A 166 30.81 15.61 28.96
CA LYS A 166 31.16 16.11 30.30
C LYS A 166 30.30 17.30 30.72
N ILE A 167 29.95 18.18 29.80
CA ILE A 167 29.09 19.35 30.09
C ILE A 167 27.66 18.86 30.38
N LEU A 168 27.10 17.99 29.54
CA LEU A 168 25.74 17.46 29.71
C LEU A 168 25.60 16.65 30.99
N SER A 169 26.54 15.73 31.26
CA SER A 169 26.54 14.96 32.51
C SER A 169 26.83 15.81 33.78
N ALA A 170 27.32 17.05 33.64
CA ALA A 170 27.50 17.95 34.77
C ALA A 170 26.21 18.66 35.21
N VAL A 171 25.14 18.62 34.41
CA VAL A 171 23.84 19.18 34.80
C VAL A 171 23.32 18.44 36.05
N PRO A 172 23.04 19.13 37.17
CA PRO A 172 22.49 18.50 38.38
C PRO A 172 21.10 17.90 38.13
N ARG A 173 20.80 16.73 38.72
CA ARG A 173 19.50 16.07 38.48
C ARG A 173 18.35 16.85 39.14
N GLU A 174 18.63 17.57 40.22
CA GLU A 174 17.67 18.39 40.96
C GLU A 174 17.10 19.54 40.11
N GLU A 175 17.87 19.99 39.12
CA GLU A 175 17.41 21.03 38.20
C GLU A 175 16.43 20.48 37.16
N TRP A 176 16.39 19.17 36.91
CA TRP A 176 15.63 18.58 35.78
C TRP A 176 14.12 18.82 35.93
N GLU A 177 13.58 18.68 37.14
CA GLU A 177 12.15 18.88 37.41
C GLU A 177 11.62 20.27 36.99
N CYS A 178 12.50 21.27 36.96
CA CYS A 178 12.17 22.64 36.55
C CYS A 178 12.30 22.89 35.04
N LEU A 179 12.67 21.88 34.24
CA LEU A 179 13.11 22.03 32.84
C LEU A 179 12.23 21.31 31.82
N ILE A 180 10.99 20.97 32.19
CA ILE A 180 10.03 20.36 31.26
C ILE A 180 9.76 21.34 30.12
N SER A 181 9.89 20.87 28.88
CA SER A 181 9.74 21.66 27.64
C SER A 181 10.69 22.86 27.54
N LEU A 182 11.92 22.74 28.07
CA LEU A 182 12.95 23.75 27.87
C LEU A 182 13.25 23.90 26.37
N SER A 183 12.84 25.02 25.80
CA SER A 183 13.10 25.34 24.40
C SER A 183 14.60 25.21 24.04
N TRP A 184 14.93 24.42 23.00
CA TRP A 184 16.29 24.26 22.45
C TRP A 184 16.97 25.60 22.15
N TYR A 185 16.20 26.60 21.74
CA TYR A 185 16.65 27.97 21.48
C TYR A 185 17.27 28.67 22.69
N SER A 186 16.94 28.21 23.89
CA SER A 186 17.41 28.79 25.16
C SER A 186 18.65 28.09 25.72
N GLN A 187 19.19 27.07 25.04
CA GLN A 187 20.28 26.24 25.57
C GLN A 187 21.51 27.03 26.06
N THR A 188 21.91 28.09 25.34
CA THR A 188 23.10 28.87 25.70
C THR A 188 22.89 29.57 27.04
N ARG A 189 21.75 30.25 27.20
CA ARG A 189 21.38 30.94 28.44
C ARG A 189 21.20 29.95 29.59
N PHE A 190 20.67 28.77 29.30
CA PHE A 190 20.52 27.70 30.29
C PHE A 190 21.88 27.24 30.83
N PHE A 191 22.81 26.87 29.96
CA PHE A 191 24.15 26.45 30.41
C PHE A 191 24.86 27.57 31.17
N GLU A 192 24.77 28.82 30.70
CA GLU A 192 25.34 29.98 31.40
C GLU A 192 24.75 30.18 32.81
N ARG A 193 23.43 29.99 32.97
CA ARG A 193 22.76 30.10 34.26
C ARG A 193 23.25 29.07 35.27
N LEU A 194 23.59 27.87 34.80
CA LEU A 194 24.16 26.80 35.63
C LEU A 194 25.69 26.94 35.85
N GLY A 195 26.31 28.01 35.33
CA GLY A 195 27.77 28.17 35.37
C GLY A 195 28.53 27.15 34.50
N LEU A 196 27.85 26.54 33.53
CA LEU A 196 28.41 25.58 32.59
C LEU A 196 28.80 26.27 31.28
N GLU A 197 29.86 25.77 30.63
CA GLU A 197 30.29 26.28 29.32
C GLU A 197 29.24 25.92 28.25
N PRO A 198 28.69 26.88 27.48
CA PRO A 198 27.77 26.56 26.40
C PRO A 198 28.37 25.62 25.35
N ILE A 199 27.54 24.69 24.87
CA ILE A 199 27.97 23.73 23.84
C ILE A 199 27.91 24.43 22.48
N SER A 200 29.07 24.57 21.84
CA SER A 200 29.16 25.18 20.50
C SER A 200 28.67 24.23 19.41
N LEU A 201 28.26 24.78 18.27
CA LEU A 201 27.85 24.03 17.07
C LEU A 201 28.85 22.93 16.67
N ARG A 202 30.15 23.25 16.74
CA ARG A 202 31.23 22.29 16.47
C ARG A 202 31.17 21.08 17.41
N ARG A 203 30.88 21.30 18.70
CA ARG A 203 30.78 20.24 19.70
C ARG A 203 29.49 19.43 19.57
N TRP A 204 28.37 20.07 19.23
CA TRP A 204 27.14 19.37 18.88
C TRP A 204 27.32 18.45 17.67
N LEU A 205 27.94 18.94 16.59
CA LEU A 205 28.26 18.10 15.43
C LEU A 205 29.20 16.93 15.79
N ALA A 206 30.18 17.17 16.67
CA ALA A 206 31.06 16.11 17.15
C ALA A 206 30.32 15.10 18.05
N PHE A 207 29.37 15.55 18.86
CA PHE A 207 28.53 14.72 19.73
C PHE A 207 27.63 13.79 18.90
N ILE A 208 26.92 14.33 17.90
CA ILE A 208 26.09 13.51 16.99
C ILE A 208 26.96 12.50 16.23
N SER A 209 28.09 12.96 15.66
CA SER A 209 29.03 12.07 14.96
C SER A 209 29.66 11.00 15.84
N PHE A 210 29.80 11.24 17.15
CA PHE A 210 30.31 10.23 18.09
C PHE A 210 29.28 9.11 18.31
N PHE A 211 27.99 9.44 18.29
CA PHE A 211 26.91 8.46 18.48
C PHE A 211 26.43 7.79 17.20
N ASP A 212 26.84 8.29 16.02
CA ASP A 212 26.66 7.63 14.72
C ASP A 212 27.56 6.37 14.53
N GLN A 213 28.37 6.03 15.53
CA GLN A 213 29.21 4.84 15.50
C GLN A 213 28.36 3.57 15.61
N SER A 214 28.68 2.57 14.77
CA SER A 214 27.91 1.34 14.57
C SER A 214 27.45 0.64 15.84
N TRP A 215 28.33 0.52 16.84
CA TRP A 215 28.02 -0.18 18.09
C TRP A 215 26.79 0.37 18.81
N PHE A 216 26.57 1.69 18.81
CA PHE A 216 25.43 2.33 19.47
C PHE A 216 24.07 1.98 18.85
N HIS A 217 24.08 1.37 17.67
CA HIS A 217 22.88 0.98 16.96
C HIS A 217 22.68 -0.54 16.94
N GLU A 218 23.60 -1.34 17.47
CA GLU A 218 23.55 -2.80 17.38
C GLU A 218 22.67 -3.43 18.45
N ILE A 219 21.93 -4.48 18.10
CA ILE A 219 21.03 -5.16 19.06
C ILE A 219 21.77 -5.70 20.28
N TRP A 220 23.01 -6.18 20.09
CA TRP A 220 23.81 -6.78 21.15
C TRP A 220 24.34 -5.75 22.16
N SER A 221 24.44 -4.47 21.77
CA SER A 221 24.84 -3.40 22.69
C SER A 221 23.88 -3.29 23.88
N LEU A 222 22.60 -3.63 23.67
CA LEU A 222 21.58 -3.67 24.73
C LEU A 222 21.98 -4.63 25.84
N GLN A 223 22.32 -5.88 25.51
CA GLN A 223 22.74 -6.86 26.52
C GLN A 223 24.03 -6.43 27.21
N GLU A 224 25.00 -5.92 26.45
CA GLU A 224 26.32 -5.52 26.96
C GLU A 224 26.21 -4.40 28.00
N VAL A 225 25.33 -3.44 27.75
CA VAL A 225 25.02 -2.36 28.67
C VAL A 225 24.12 -2.83 29.81
N ALA A 226 23.09 -3.62 29.52
CA ALA A 226 22.06 -3.96 30.50
C ALA A 226 22.53 -5.00 31.53
N PHE A 227 23.30 -6.01 31.11
CA PHE A 227 23.81 -7.07 32.00
C PHE A 227 25.21 -6.78 32.58
N GLY A 228 25.95 -5.83 32.02
CA GLY A 228 27.27 -5.48 32.52
C GLY A 228 27.23 -4.78 33.87
N THR A 229 28.00 -5.24 34.85
CA THR A 229 28.04 -4.60 36.18
C THR A 229 28.77 -3.25 36.15
N ASP A 230 29.98 -3.19 35.57
CA ASP A 230 30.78 -1.98 35.33
C ASP A 230 31.06 -1.82 33.83
N VAL A 231 30.38 -0.88 33.17
CA VAL A 231 30.46 -0.67 31.71
C VAL A 231 31.29 0.58 31.39
N ILE A 232 32.28 0.42 30.51
CA ILE A 232 33.17 1.51 30.06
C ILE A 232 33.27 1.53 28.54
N LEU A 233 33.03 2.70 27.93
CA LEU A 233 33.33 2.93 26.54
C LEU A 233 34.80 3.35 26.37
N ALA A 234 35.52 2.65 25.51
CA ALA A 234 36.91 2.87 25.20
C ALA A 234 37.06 3.36 23.75
N CYS A 235 37.58 4.59 23.58
CA CYS A 235 37.89 5.16 22.28
C CYS A 235 39.36 5.63 22.29
N GLY A 236 40.24 4.90 21.59
CA GLY A 236 41.69 5.03 21.72
C GLY A 236 42.12 4.88 23.19
N LYS A 237 42.73 5.93 23.76
CA LYS A 237 43.12 5.99 25.18
C LYS A 237 42.04 6.57 26.11
N ALA A 238 40.96 7.12 25.57
CA ALA A 238 39.86 7.65 26.38
C ALA A 238 39.08 6.49 27.00
N ARG A 239 38.64 6.68 28.25
CA ARG A 239 37.78 5.76 28.99
C ARG A 239 36.61 6.57 29.54
N ILE A 240 35.40 6.20 29.13
CA ILE A 240 34.18 6.91 29.45
C ILE A 240 33.30 5.93 30.23
N PRO A 241 33.10 6.12 31.54
CA PRO A 241 32.13 5.32 32.29
C PRO A 241 30.73 5.47 31.69
N TRP A 242 29.96 4.38 31.63
CA TRP A 242 28.60 4.41 31.08
C TRP A 242 27.70 5.46 31.73
N PHE A 243 27.83 5.68 33.05
CA PHE A 243 27.02 6.67 33.77
C PHE A 243 27.14 8.09 33.20
N VAL A 244 28.29 8.45 32.61
CA VAL A 244 28.50 9.77 31.97
C VAL A 244 27.69 9.88 30.68
N VAL A 245 27.64 8.78 29.91
CA VAL A 245 26.86 8.68 28.67
C VAL A 245 25.37 8.67 29.01
N SER A 246 24.95 7.71 29.84
CA SER A 246 23.61 7.59 30.42
C SER A 246 23.05 8.94 30.88
N LYS A 247 23.69 9.58 31.86
CA LYS A 247 23.21 10.86 32.42
C LYS A 247 23.09 11.97 31.36
N SER A 248 23.96 11.97 30.34
CA SER A 248 23.86 12.94 29.25
C SER A 248 22.65 12.66 28.36
N LEU A 249 22.37 11.39 28.04
CA LEU A 249 21.22 10.98 27.23
C LEU A 249 19.91 11.18 28.00
N SER A 250 19.83 10.77 29.27
CA SER A 250 18.62 10.99 30.06
C SER A 250 18.32 12.47 30.26
N PHE A 251 19.35 13.34 30.37
CA PHE A 251 19.13 14.78 30.38
C PHE A 251 18.50 15.26 29.07
N LEU A 252 19.04 14.85 27.92
CA LEU A 252 18.51 15.24 26.62
C LEU A 252 17.04 14.81 26.45
N THR A 253 16.73 13.57 26.83
CA THR A 253 15.36 13.05 26.82
C THR A 253 14.42 13.75 27.77
N HIS A 254 14.90 14.15 28.95
CA HIS A 254 14.10 14.90 29.90
C HIS A 254 13.69 16.29 29.38
N VAL A 255 14.55 16.92 28.58
CA VAL A 255 14.28 18.26 28.00
C VAL A 255 13.79 18.20 26.56
N GLU A 256 13.53 17.00 26.03
CA GLU A 256 13.05 16.75 24.66
C GLU A 256 13.99 17.32 23.57
N TRP A 257 15.30 17.35 23.83
CA TRP A 257 16.30 17.89 22.88
C TRP A 257 16.85 16.85 21.92
N GLU A 258 16.56 15.56 22.10
CA GLU A 258 17.02 14.50 21.21
C GLU A 258 16.48 14.63 19.78
N GLU A 259 15.23 15.09 19.64
CA GLU A 259 14.57 15.26 18.34
C GLU A 259 15.26 16.37 17.54
N GLU A 260 15.61 17.45 18.22
CA GLU A 260 16.35 18.60 17.68
C GLU A 260 17.81 18.27 17.29
N LEU A 261 18.34 17.12 17.70
CA LEU A 261 19.71 16.70 17.43
C LEU A 261 19.87 15.98 16.09
N HIS A 262 19.33 16.57 15.02
CA HIS A 262 19.43 16.11 13.64
C HIS A 262 20.21 17.11 12.75
N THR A 263 21.14 16.67 11.90
CA THR A 263 21.94 17.60 11.08
C THR A 263 21.13 18.41 10.05
N ASN A 264 19.92 17.94 9.69
CA ASN A 264 18.96 18.65 8.83
C ASN A 264 18.17 19.74 9.57
N GLU A 265 17.72 19.48 10.80
CA GLU A 265 16.88 20.42 11.57
C GLU A 265 17.73 21.54 12.22
N ILE A 266 18.95 21.22 12.66
CA ILE A 266 19.86 22.19 13.30
C ILE A 266 20.24 23.35 12.35
N PHE A 267 20.14 23.20 11.04
CA PHE A 267 20.95 24.02 10.12
C PHE A 267 20.25 24.99 9.17
N VAL A 268 18.95 24.82 8.87
CA VAL A 268 18.27 25.76 7.97
C VAL A 268 17.72 26.95 8.76
N SER A 269 17.15 26.74 9.95
CA SER A 269 16.48 27.77 10.75
C SER A 269 17.41 28.55 11.71
N ASN A 270 18.38 27.90 12.36
CA ASN A 270 18.95 28.46 13.60
C ASN A 270 20.38 29.03 13.51
N PHE A 271 21.31 28.35 12.83
CA PHE A 271 22.71 28.82 12.75
C PHE A 271 23.04 29.61 11.47
N SER A 272 22.18 29.51 10.45
CA SER A 272 22.25 30.35 9.25
C SER A 272 22.01 31.82 9.60
N ALA A 273 21.04 32.10 10.48
CA ALA A 273 20.72 33.45 10.98
C ALA A 273 21.83 34.10 11.82
N GLN A 274 22.72 33.31 12.45
CA GLN A 274 23.81 33.81 13.31
C GLN A 274 25.20 33.83 12.64
N ASN A 275 25.33 33.54 11.34
CA ASN A 275 26.60 33.54 10.57
C ASN A 275 27.72 32.60 11.11
N LYS A 276 27.41 31.67 12.02
CA LYS A 276 28.42 30.80 12.68
C LYS A 276 28.90 29.63 11.82
N VAL A 277 28.23 29.34 10.71
CA VAL A 277 28.59 28.25 9.77
C VAL A 277 29.90 28.53 9.03
N GLY A 278 30.24 29.80 8.80
CA GLY A 278 31.44 30.22 8.09
C GLY A 278 32.74 29.69 8.72
N HIS A 279 32.80 29.64 10.05
CA HIS A 279 33.98 29.27 10.85
C HIS A 279 34.19 27.76 11.00
N LEU A 280 33.30 26.91 10.48
CA LEU A 280 33.46 25.47 10.54
C LEU A 280 34.57 24.97 9.60
N SER A 281 35.37 24.01 10.08
CA SER A 281 36.37 23.36 9.22
C SER A 281 35.70 22.52 8.12
N LYS A 282 36.43 22.22 7.05
CA LYS A 282 35.93 21.35 5.95
C LYS A 282 35.33 20.04 6.44
N LYS A 283 35.93 19.43 7.47
CA LYS A 283 35.45 18.16 8.04
C LYS A 283 34.11 18.31 8.79
N HIS A 284 33.91 19.38 9.56
CA HIS A 284 32.62 19.64 10.23
C HIS A 284 31.52 19.99 9.24
N LYS A 285 31.85 20.74 8.17
CA LYS A 285 30.91 21.01 7.07
C LYS A 285 30.49 19.74 6.32
N LYS A 286 31.31 18.67 6.36
CA LYS A 286 30.95 17.36 5.82
C LYS A 286 29.96 16.62 6.73
N ILE A 287 30.20 16.60 8.05
CA ILE A 287 29.27 16.00 9.05
C ILE A 287 27.91 16.69 8.98
N LEU A 288 27.90 18.01 8.90
CA LEU A 288 26.68 18.76 8.68
C LEU A 288 25.86 18.22 7.49
N LYS A 289 26.52 17.91 6.38
CA LYS A 289 25.85 17.44 5.16
C LYS A 289 25.57 15.94 5.15
N SER A 290 25.80 15.22 6.26
CA SER A 290 25.70 13.76 6.29
C SER A 290 24.35 13.22 6.76
N GLU A 291 23.38 14.09 7.08
CA GLU A 291 22.00 13.70 7.41
C GLU A 291 21.94 12.68 8.57
N ILE A 292 22.73 12.92 9.62
CA ILE A 292 22.81 12.06 10.81
C ILE A 292 22.04 12.68 11.98
N SER A 293 21.48 11.84 12.85
CA SER A 293 20.82 12.24 14.09
C SER A 293 21.23 11.43 15.30
N LEU A 294 20.91 11.97 16.47
CA LEU A 294 20.88 11.17 17.69
C LEU A 294 19.74 10.14 17.57
N ASN A 295 20.08 8.87 17.44
CA ASN A 295 19.13 7.80 17.14
C ASN A 295 18.44 7.27 18.41
N ALA A 296 17.11 7.09 18.40
CA ALA A 296 16.32 6.54 19.52
C ALA A 296 16.89 5.23 20.13
N ALA A 297 17.47 4.34 19.32
CA ALA A 297 18.04 3.09 19.81
C ALA A 297 19.11 3.30 20.90
N ILE A 298 19.90 4.39 20.83
CA ILE A 298 20.92 4.68 21.83
C ILE A 298 20.32 5.20 23.14
N ILE A 299 19.23 5.96 23.06
CA ILE A 299 18.52 6.51 24.21
C ILE A 299 17.97 5.35 25.03
N HIS A 300 17.41 4.35 24.34
CA HIS A 300 16.87 3.16 24.96
C HIS A 300 17.91 2.18 25.54
N LEU A 301 19.22 2.36 25.28
CA LEU A 301 20.26 1.56 25.96
C LEU A 301 20.27 1.81 27.46
N ASP A 302 20.05 3.06 27.86
CA ASP A 302 20.03 3.41 29.27
C ASP A 302 18.75 2.92 29.94
N SER A 303 17.61 3.11 29.28
CA SER A 303 16.33 2.56 29.75
C SER A 303 16.40 1.04 29.92
N ALA A 304 17.04 0.32 28.99
CA ALA A 304 17.25 -1.13 29.13
C ALA A 304 18.04 -1.48 30.41
N ARG A 305 19.08 -0.71 30.72
CA ARG A 305 19.89 -0.90 31.93
C ARG A 305 19.11 -0.57 33.19
N GLU A 306 18.39 0.54 33.22
CA GLU A 306 17.57 0.93 34.37
C GLU A 306 16.52 -0.15 34.69
N VAL A 307 15.86 -0.69 33.66
CA VAL A 307 14.91 -1.81 33.83
C VAL A 307 15.57 -3.07 34.36
N MET A 308 16.79 -3.41 33.94
CA MET A 308 17.51 -4.56 34.52
C MET A 308 17.93 -4.34 35.98
N LEU A 309 18.21 -3.09 36.36
CA LEU A 309 18.65 -2.73 37.71
C LEU A 309 17.48 -2.50 38.67
N SER A 310 16.27 -2.23 38.15
CA SER A 310 15.08 -1.99 38.96
C SER A 310 14.48 -3.30 39.51
N HIS A 311 13.67 -3.18 40.56
CA HIS A 311 12.91 -4.32 41.11
C HIS A 311 11.62 -4.61 40.32
N GLU A 312 11.37 -3.88 39.22
CA GLU A 312 10.11 -3.94 38.46
C GLU A 312 10.01 -5.17 37.54
N GLY A 313 11.07 -5.98 37.50
CA GLY A 313 11.14 -7.19 36.70
C GLY A 313 11.44 -6.91 35.22
N LEU A 314 11.74 -7.98 34.48
CA LEU A 314 12.07 -7.86 33.05
C LEU A 314 10.84 -7.40 32.23
N PRO A 315 11.05 -6.70 31.11
CA PRO A 315 9.97 -6.28 30.22
C PRO A 315 9.39 -7.46 29.44
N LEU A 316 8.17 -7.27 28.91
CA LEU A 316 7.55 -8.24 28.00
C LEU A 316 8.31 -8.32 26.68
N PHE A 317 8.38 -9.53 26.11
CA PHE A 317 9.11 -9.76 24.86
C PHE A 317 8.57 -8.95 23.67
N HIS A 318 7.24 -8.79 23.58
CA HIS A 318 6.62 -7.99 22.53
C HIS A 318 7.00 -6.51 22.63
N SER A 319 7.00 -5.94 23.84
CA SER A 319 7.44 -4.57 24.10
C SER A 319 8.90 -4.37 23.68
N LEU A 320 9.80 -5.29 24.05
CA LEU A 320 11.19 -5.26 23.59
C LEU A 320 11.31 -5.28 22.06
N LEU A 321 10.54 -6.15 21.38
CA LEU A 321 10.55 -6.21 19.92
C LEU A 321 10.10 -4.90 19.29
N GLN A 322 9.03 -4.28 19.79
CA GLN A 322 8.55 -2.99 19.29
C GLN A 322 9.61 -1.89 19.48
N THR A 323 10.25 -1.83 20.64
CA THR A 323 11.27 -0.82 20.97
C THR A 323 12.57 -1.00 20.18
N TYR A 324 13.03 -2.25 19.98
CA TYR A 324 14.42 -2.52 19.56
C TYR A 324 14.58 -3.17 18.17
N ARG A 325 13.50 -3.49 17.45
CA ARG A 325 13.60 -4.07 16.08
C ARG A 325 14.29 -3.17 15.04
N GLY A 326 14.45 -1.88 15.33
CA GLY A 326 15.23 -0.94 14.50
C GLY A 326 16.75 -1.02 14.65
N CYS A 327 17.26 -1.84 15.57
CA CYS A 327 18.70 -2.01 15.75
C CYS A 327 19.37 -2.66 14.52
N LYS A 328 20.61 -2.26 14.24
CA LYS A 328 21.46 -2.87 13.22
C LYS A 328 21.85 -4.29 13.63
N VAL A 329 21.79 -5.20 12.66
CA VAL A 329 22.17 -6.61 12.82
C VAL A 329 22.92 -7.12 11.59
N SER A 330 23.92 -7.97 11.82
CA SER A 330 24.62 -8.67 10.74
C SER A 330 23.85 -9.92 10.28
N ASP A 331 23.24 -10.63 11.22
CA ASP A 331 22.31 -11.73 10.98
C ASP A 331 20.91 -11.33 11.47
N LYS A 332 19.90 -11.37 10.60
CA LYS A 332 18.54 -10.90 10.93
C LYS A 332 17.90 -11.67 12.10
N ARG A 333 18.34 -12.90 12.39
CA ARG A 333 17.85 -13.68 13.53
C ARG A 333 18.26 -13.07 14.87
N ASP A 334 19.34 -12.27 14.89
CA ASP A 334 19.88 -11.67 16.10
C ASP A 334 18.93 -10.65 16.74
N ILE A 335 17.98 -10.07 15.99
CA ILE A 335 16.93 -9.24 16.61
C ILE A 335 16.14 -10.04 17.64
N ILE A 336 15.67 -11.23 17.25
CA ILE A 336 14.90 -12.09 18.15
C ILE A 336 15.83 -12.65 19.22
N HIS A 337 16.97 -13.22 18.82
CA HIS A 337 17.89 -13.86 19.75
C HIS A 337 18.42 -12.92 20.84
N GLY A 338 18.79 -11.69 20.47
CA GLY A 338 19.31 -10.66 21.37
C GLY A 338 18.28 -10.21 22.42
N LEU A 339 16.99 -10.31 22.12
CA LEU A 339 15.93 -9.86 23.04
C LEU A 339 15.41 -10.98 23.95
N ILE A 340 15.66 -12.26 23.62
CA ILE A 340 15.22 -13.38 24.45
C ILE A 340 15.80 -13.28 25.86
N ALA A 341 17.10 -13.03 26.05
CA ALA A 341 17.66 -12.97 27.41
C ALA A 341 17.14 -11.79 28.25
N MET A 342 16.73 -10.72 27.59
CA MET A 342 16.22 -9.49 28.24
C MET A 342 14.73 -9.57 28.59
N SER A 343 14.04 -10.63 28.19
CA SER A 343 12.59 -10.76 28.31
C SER A 343 12.16 -11.59 29.52
N ARG A 344 11.06 -11.16 30.12
CA ARG A 344 10.41 -11.85 31.24
C ARG A 344 9.88 -13.23 30.85
N LYS A 345 10.19 -14.25 31.64
CA LYS A 345 9.87 -15.66 31.35
C LYS A 345 8.50 -16.10 31.86
N ASP A 346 7.99 -15.44 32.89
CA ASP A 346 6.61 -15.58 33.39
C ASP A 346 5.60 -14.71 32.61
N GLY A 347 6.08 -13.89 31.64
CA GLY A 347 5.24 -13.11 30.73
C GLY A 347 5.00 -13.78 29.37
N LEU A 348 4.06 -13.23 28.60
CA LEU A 348 3.78 -13.69 27.23
C LEU A 348 4.92 -13.30 26.26
N PRO A 349 5.29 -14.15 25.30
CA PRO A 349 4.66 -15.44 24.98
C PRO A 349 5.19 -16.63 25.81
N PHE A 350 6.26 -16.45 26.59
CA PHE A 350 6.97 -17.56 27.24
C PHE A 350 6.14 -18.32 28.28
N SER A 351 5.25 -17.65 29.02
CA SER A 351 4.37 -18.31 29.99
C SER A 351 3.32 -19.21 29.34
N LYS A 352 2.84 -18.84 28.15
CA LYS A 352 1.86 -19.64 27.38
C LYS A 352 2.53 -20.71 26.52
N TYR A 353 3.71 -20.42 25.98
CA TYR A 353 4.48 -21.32 25.13
C TYR A 353 5.93 -21.48 25.65
N PRO A 354 6.14 -22.22 26.75
CA PRO A 354 7.48 -22.47 27.28
C PRO A 354 8.34 -23.18 26.23
N GLY A 355 9.52 -22.62 25.93
CA GLY A 355 10.40 -23.16 24.89
C GLY A 355 9.93 -22.95 23.45
N GLY A 356 8.83 -22.22 23.22
CA GLY A 356 8.32 -21.93 21.86
C GLY A 356 9.23 -21.02 21.04
N ILE A 357 10.06 -20.19 21.70
CA ILE A 357 11.07 -19.36 21.05
C ILE A 357 12.42 -19.69 21.68
N VAL A 358 13.30 -20.32 20.90
CA VAL A 358 14.65 -20.69 21.32
C VAL A 358 15.68 -20.23 20.27
N PRO A 359 16.86 -19.75 20.70
CA PRO A 359 17.93 -19.41 19.77
C PRO A 359 18.35 -20.59 18.89
N SER A 360 18.31 -20.41 17.57
CA SER A 360 18.81 -21.39 16.59
C SER A 360 19.28 -20.71 15.31
N TYR A 361 20.52 -20.99 14.90
CA TYR A 361 21.03 -20.58 13.58
C TYR A 361 20.82 -21.65 12.49
N GLY A 362 20.20 -22.79 12.86
CA GLY A 362 19.80 -23.82 11.90
C GLY A 362 18.50 -23.50 11.17
N THR A 363 17.61 -22.70 11.77
CA THR A 363 16.34 -22.26 11.19
C THR A 363 16.54 -21.05 10.27
N SER A 364 15.73 -20.96 9.22
CA SER A 364 15.75 -19.81 8.32
C SER A 364 15.16 -18.55 8.99
N VAL A 365 15.49 -17.35 8.48
CA VAL A 365 14.90 -16.09 8.97
C VAL A 365 13.38 -16.10 8.78
N LEU A 366 12.91 -16.56 7.61
CA LEU A 366 11.50 -16.70 7.25
C LEU A 366 10.74 -17.54 8.28
N GLU A 367 11.26 -18.73 8.58
CA GLU A 367 10.68 -19.68 9.52
C GLU A 367 10.64 -19.12 10.94
N LEU A 368 11.75 -18.52 11.40
CA LEU A 368 11.85 -17.94 12.74
C LEU A 368 10.85 -16.79 12.91
N TYR A 369 10.80 -15.85 11.97
CA TYR A 369 9.92 -14.68 12.06
C TYR A 369 8.44 -15.09 11.97
N THR A 370 8.12 -16.05 11.11
CA THR A 370 6.75 -16.61 11.00
C THR A 370 6.33 -17.29 12.30
N THR A 371 7.22 -18.11 12.88
CA THR A 371 6.96 -18.81 14.15
C THR A 371 6.73 -17.83 15.29
N VAL A 372 7.64 -16.85 15.46
CA VAL A 372 7.51 -15.83 16.51
C VAL A 372 6.22 -15.03 16.35
N THR A 373 5.88 -14.63 15.13
CA THR A 373 4.65 -13.86 14.88
C THR A 373 3.40 -14.68 15.20
N ARG A 374 3.36 -15.98 14.88
CA ARG A 374 2.21 -16.84 15.25
C ARG A 374 2.05 -16.93 16.77
N LEU A 375 3.15 -17.14 17.50
CA LEU A 375 3.11 -17.21 18.95
C LEU A 375 2.65 -15.89 19.57
N LEU A 376 3.14 -14.76 19.06
CA LEU A 376 2.72 -13.44 19.48
C LEU A 376 1.25 -13.18 19.13
N PHE A 377 0.80 -13.50 17.92
CA PHE A 377 -0.59 -13.33 17.50
C PHE A 377 -1.53 -14.18 18.35
N ALA A 378 -1.14 -15.40 18.73
CA ALA A 378 -1.89 -16.24 19.65
C ALA A 378 -1.93 -15.71 21.10
N CYS A 379 -1.05 -14.76 21.46
CA CYS A 379 -0.99 -14.13 22.77
C CYS A 379 -1.71 -12.77 22.80
N TYR A 380 -1.54 -11.96 21.76
CA TYR A 380 -1.92 -10.55 21.71
C TYR A 380 -2.98 -10.24 20.63
N GLY A 381 -3.38 -11.22 19.83
CA GLY A 381 -4.38 -11.09 18.79
C GLY A 381 -3.95 -10.19 17.63
N PHE A 382 -4.92 -9.46 17.07
CA PHE A 382 -4.76 -8.62 15.88
C PHE A 382 -3.82 -7.43 16.06
N ARG A 383 -3.48 -7.06 17.30
CA ARG A 383 -2.47 -6.04 17.60
C ARG A 383 -1.13 -6.36 16.92
N ILE A 384 -0.80 -7.64 16.74
CA ILE A 384 0.43 -8.06 16.07
C ILE A 384 0.44 -7.74 14.57
N LEU A 385 -0.73 -7.65 13.91
CA LEU A 385 -0.80 -7.24 12.50
C LEU A 385 -0.52 -5.75 12.32
N SER A 386 -0.79 -4.94 13.35
CA SER A 386 -0.43 -3.52 13.35
C SER A 386 1.08 -3.29 13.40
N ASP A 387 1.87 -4.30 13.78
CA ASP A 387 3.34 -4.21 13.77
C ASP A 387 3.95 -4.42 12.36
N VAL A 388 3.15 -4.75 11.35
CA VAL A 388 3.63 -4.95 9.97
C VAL A 388 3.98 -3.60 9.35
N GLN A 389 5.19 -3.50 8.83
CA GLN A 389 5.70 -2.29 8.19
C GLN A 389 5.08 -2.04 6.80
N ASP A 390 4.85 -0.75 6.48
CA ASP A 390 4.30 -0.29 5.19
C ASP A 390 5.34 -0.21 4.05
N ILE A 391 6.42 -0.98 4.16
CA ILE A 391 7.47 -1.07 3.15
C ILE A 391 7.75 -2.52 2.84
N ALA A 392 8.30 -2.78 1.64
CA ALA A 392 8.67 -4.12 1.24
C ALA A 392 9.59 -4.76 2.29
N ALA A 393 9.24 -5.97 2.74
CA ALA A 393 10.06 -6.72 3.66
C ALA A 393 11.46 -6.96 3.05
N SER A 394 12.49 -6.79 3.88
CA SER A 394 13.86 -7.04 3.48
C SER A 394 14.17 -8.54 3.45
N VAL A 395 13.33 -9.37 4.08
CA VAL A 395 13.40 -10.83 4.07
C VAL A 395 12.60 -11.37 2.86
N PRO A 396 13.24 -12.09 1.92
CA PRO A 396 12.55 -12.65 0.77
C PRO A 396 11.42 -13.60 1.16
N SER A 397 10.28 -13.51 0.46
CA SER A 397 9.12 -14.39 0.63
C SER A 397 8.47 -14.35 2.02
N LEU A 398 8.78 -13.34 2.84
CA LEU A 398 8.12 -13.13 4.13
C LEU A 398 6.62 -12.88 3.90
N PRO A 399 5.70 -13.60 4.58
CA PRO A 399 4.27 -13.36 4.44
C PRO A 399 3.92 -11.94 4.84
N SER A 400 2.93 -11.33 4.17
CA SER A 400 2.56 -9.94 4.43
C SER A 400 1.99 -9.68 5.83
N TRP A 401 1.56 -10.72 6.55
CA TRP A 401 1.08 -10.63 7.93
C TRP A 401 2.18 -10.80 8.97
N VAL A 402 3.42 -11.08 8.55
CA VAL A 402 4.59 -11.27 9.41
C VAL A 402 5.43 -10.00 9.41
N PRO A 403 5.60 -9.32 10.56
CA PRO A 403 6.51 -8.19 10.66
C PRO A 403 7.95 -8.59 10.31
N ASP A 404 8.64 -7.75 9.55
CA ASP A 404 10.08 -7.86 9.38
C ASP A 404 10.75 -7.28 10.62
N TYR A 405 11.05 -8.14 11.60
CA TYR A 405 11.68 -7.72 12.85
C TYR A 405 13.10 -7.16 12.64
N SER A 406 13.71 -7.23 11.45
CA SER A 406 14.99 -6.57 11.18
C SER A 406 14.88 -5.15 10.63
N MET A 407 13.65 -4.67 10.44
CA MET A 407 13.37 -3.31 10.01
C MET A 407 12.82 -2.51 11.19
N PRO A 408 13.20 -1.23 11.33
CA PRO A 408 12.57 -0.36 12.31
C PRO A 408 11.07 -0.28 12.03
N MET A 409 10.28 0.01 13.06
CA MET A 409 8.92 0.49 12.86
C MET A 409 8.99 1.88 12.25
N ILE A 410 9.29 1.95 10.96
CA ILE A 410 9.48 3.22 10.29
C ILE A 410 8.13 3.89 10.00
N GLY A 411 7.01 3.44 10.55
CA GLY A 411 5.69 4.01 10.33
C GLY A 411 4.80 3.21 9.35
N PRO A 412 3.48 3.44 9.38
CA PRO A 412 2.80 4.29 10.35
C PRO A 412 2.79 3.64 11.75
N VAL A 413 2.92 4.45 12.80
CA VAL A 413 2.82 3.98 14.19
C VAL A 413 1.43 3.34 14.39
N PRO A 414 1.31 2.20 15.10
CA PRO A 414 0.03 1.59 15.39
C PRO A 414 -0.90 2.61 16.03
N LEU A 415 -2.11 2.74 15.52
CA LEU A 415 -3.02 3.79 15.94
C LEU A 415 -3.45 3.64 17.42
N SER A 416 -3.34 2.42 17.97
CA SER A 416 -3.53 2.17 19.41
C SER A 416 -2.53 2.92 20.30
N GLU A 417 -1.40 3.36 19.75
CA GLU A 417 -0.38 4.13 20.48
C GLU A 417 -0.70 5.63 20.52
N ARG A 418 -1.81 6.10 19.92
CA ARG A 418 -2.21 7.52 19.93
C ARG A 418 -2.85 8.00 21.25
N GLY A 419 -2.74 7.22 22.33
CA GLY A 419 -3.24 7.54 23.67
C GLY A 419 -4.74 7.24 23.85
N GLY A 420 -5.17 7.05 25.12
CA GLY A 420 -6.57 7.07 25.65
C GLY A 420 -7.64 6.15 25.04
N ASN A 421 -7.42 5.61 23.86
CA ASN A 421 -8.49 5.18 22.97
C ASN A 421 -8.71 3.68 23.04
N SER A 422 -9.86 3.28 23.54
CA SER A 422 -10.34 1.89 23.47
C SER A 422 -11.09 1.65 22.16
N TRP A 423 -10.39 1.82 21.02
CA TRP A 423 -10.99 1.52 19.73
C TRP A 423 -11.44 0.07 19.65
N ASN A 424 -12.60 -0.13 19.06
CA ASN A 424 -13.24 -1.43 19.01
C ASN A 424 -14.05 -1.60 17.72
N ALA A 425 -13.39 -1.46 16.58
CA ALA A 425 -14.04 -1.50 15.26
C ALA A 425 -14.89 -2.77 15.04
N SER A 426 -14.46 -3.92 15.54
CA SER A 426 -15.20 -5.19 15.43
C SER A 426 -16.34 -5.38 16.45
N GLY A 427 -16.50 -4.45 17.40
CA GLY A 427 -17.56 -4.48 18.40
C GLY A 427 -17.48 -5.72 19.29
N SER A 428 -18.54 -6.53 19.31
CA SER A 428 -18.61 -7.75 20.11
C SER A 428 -18.23 -9.02 19.34
N LYS A 429 -17.75 -8.92 18.10
CA LYS A 429 -17.39 -10.08 17.27
C LYS A 429 -16.07 -10.68 17.77
N CYS A 430 -16.09 -11.96 18.12
CA CYS A 430 -14.90 -12.70 18.51
C CYS A 430 -14.30 -13.45 17.32
N TRP A 431 -12.98 -13.62 17.34
CA TRP A 431 -12.27 -14.51 16.43
C TRP A 431 -12.17 -15.91 17.06
N GLU A 432 -12.61 -16.94 16.34
CA GLU A 432 -12.76 -18.31 16.88
C GLU A 432 -11.78 -19.32 16.26
N GLN A 433 -10.63 -18.89 15.72
CA GLN A 433 -9.72 -19.83 15.05
C GLN A 433 -8.61 -20.37 15.97
N GLN A 434 -8.35 -21.67 15.84
CA GLN A 434 -7.16 -22.34 16.36
C GLN A 434 -6.12 -22.47 15.25
N PHE A 435 -4.85 -22.15 15.53
CA PHE A 435 -3.73 -22.38 14.60
C PHE A 435 -3.54 -23.90 14.41
N ALA A 436 -4.27 -24.50 13.46
CA ALA A 436 -4.28 -25.95 13.29
C ALA A 436 -3.02 -26.50 12.59
N ASP A 437 -2.32 -25.71 11.77
CA ASP A 437 -1.13 -26.17 11.06
C ASP A 437 0.03 -25.16 11.11
N VAL A 438 1.20 -25.65 11.54
CA VAL A 438 2.46 -24.89 11.66
C VAL A 438 3.13 -24.68 10.29
N GLU A 439 2.68 -25.38 9.25
CA GLU A 439 3.38 -25.49 7.96
C GLU A 439 2.96 -24.47 6.88
N THR A 440 1.90 -23.68 7.09
CA THR A 440 1.40 -22.77 6.06
C THR A 440 1.98 -21.35 6.18
N LEU A 441 2.45 -20.76 5.08
CA LEU A 441 2.85 -19.35 5.02
C LEU A 441 1.63 -18.38 4.98
N SER A 442 0.42 -18.91 5.06
CA SER A 442 -0.84 -18.17 5.02
C SER A 442 -1.51 -18.09 6.39
N LEU A 443 -2.22 -16.98 6.63
CA LEU A 443 -3.08 -16.78 7.79
C LEU A 443 -4.52 -16.70 7.31
N LYS A 444 -5.39 -17.58 7.81
CA LYS A 444 -6.84 -17.50 7.56
C LYS A 444 -7.45 -16.55 8.59
N LEU A 445 -8.34 -15.68 8.15
CA LEU A 445 -8.97 -14.66 8.98
C LEU A 445 -10.47 -14.58 8.63
N GLN A 446 -11.27 -14.10 9.59
CA GLN A 446 -12.69 -13.82 9.40
C GLN A 446 -12.94 -12.33 9.60
N GLY A 447 -13.82 -11.73 8.80
CA GLY A 447 -14.14 -10.32 8.91
C GLY A 447 -15.19 -9.89 7.91
N LEU A 448 -15.52 -8.60 7.95
CA LEU A 448 -16.47 -7.94 7.07
C LEU A 448 -15.73 -6.98 6.14
N LYS A 449 -15.88 -7.14 4.83
CA LYS A 449 -15.47 -6.15 3.84
C LYS A 449 -16.39 -4.93 3.94
N ILE A 450 -15.84 -3.78 4.29
CA ILE A 450 -16.55 -2.52 4.43
C ILE A 450 -16.75 -1.89 3.05
N ASP A 451 -15.66 -1.65 2.35
CA ASP A 451 -15.65 -0.93 1.09
C ASP A 451 -14.29 -1.09 0.39
N VAL A 452 -14.11 -0.37 -0.72
CA VAL A 452 -12.91 -0.35 -1.53
C VAL A 452 -12.36 1.08 -1.57
N VAL A 453 -11.04 1.23 -1.48
CA VAL A 453 -10.34 2.50 -1.67
C VAL A 453 -10.59 3.00 -3.09
N SER A 454 -11.14 4.21 -3.22
CA SER A 454 -11.50 4.84 -4.49
C SER A 454 -10.57 5.99 -4.89
N ASP A 455 -10.00 6.68 -3.91
CA ASP A 455 -9.10 7.82 -4.11
C ASP A 455 -8.11 7.93 -2.95
N LYS A 456 -6.96 8.56 -3.19
CA LYS A 456 -5.94 8.85 -2.19
C LYS A 456 -5.13 10.08 -2.58
N VAL A 457 -4.49 10.72 -1.59
CA VAL A 457 -3.56 11.82 -1.86
C VAL A 457 -2.42 11.31 -2.76
N LYS A 458 -2.14 12.03 -3.86
CA LYS A 458 -1.18 11.60 -4.89
C LYS A 458 0.27 11.80 -4.49
N ARG A 459 0.55 12.84 -3.72
CA ARG A 459 1.90 13.12 -3.20
C ARG A 459 2.07 12.48 -1.83
N LEU A 460 3.29 11.99 -1.57
CA LEU A 460 3.68 11.48 -0.27
C LEU A 460 3.47 12.61 0.77
N ASN A 461 2.81 12.31 1.89
CA ASN A 461 2.81 13.18 3.05
C ASN A 461 4.26 13.27 3.57
N GLN A 462 5.00 14.28 3.13
CA GLN A 462 6.24 14.73 3.74
C GLN A 462 5.92 16.08 4.36
N MET A 463 5.59 16.10 5.66
CA MET A 463 5.05 17.29 6.35
C MET A 463 6.02 18.46 6.55
N LEU A 464 7.07 18.55 5.73
CA LEU A 464 7.99 19.69 5.76
C LEU A 464 7.35 21.02 5.29
N TYR A 465 6.14 20.99 4.70
CA TYR A 465 5.42 22.17 4.22
C TYR A 465 3.89 22.08 4.41
N ALA A 466 3.34 22.77 5.42
CA ALA A 466 1.90 22.79 5.73
C ALA A 466 0.99 23.09 4.52
N ALA A 467 1.44 23.96 3.61
CA ALA A 467 0.71 24.29 2.39
C ALA A 467 0.62 23.12 1.39
N GLU A 468 1.66 22.29 1.28
CA GLU A 468 1.64 21.12 0.38
C GLU A 468 0.81 19.98 0.96
N PHE A 469 0.89 19.76 2.28
CA PHE A 469 0.05 18.82 3.00
C PHE A 469 -1.44 19.17 2.82
N TRP A 470 -1.80 20.42 3.05
CA TRP A 470 -3.19 20.87 2.89
C TRP A 470 -3.67 20.79 1.45
N LYS A 471 -2.80 21.14 0.48
CA LYS A 471 -3.11 20.95 -0.94
C LYS A 471 -3.44 19.49 -1.27
N GLY A 472 -2.69 18.54 -0.70
CA GLY A 472 -2.97 17.11 -0.82
C GLY A 472 -4.33 16.73 -0.23
N ILE A 473 -4.69 17.25 0.95
CA ILE A 473 -6.03 17.05 1.53
C ILE A 473 -7.11 17.62 0.61
N CYS A 474 -6.92 18.82 0.06
CA CYS A 474 -7.84 19.42 -0.90
C CYS A 474 -8.03 18.56 -2.15
N GLU A 475 -6.99 17.88 -2.64
CA GLU A 475 -7.11 16.97 -3.80
C GLU A 475 -8.12 15.84 -3.56
N VAL A 476 -8.15 15.27 -2.35
CA VAL A 476 -9.09 14.19 -2.00
C VAL A 476 -10.47 14.74 -1.59
N THR A 477 -10.50 15.94 -0.98
CA THR A 477 -11.72 16.49 -0.39
C THR A 477 -12.55 17.36 -1.34
N VAL A 478 -11.98 17.84 -2.45
CA VAL A 478 -12.69 18.65 -3.47
C VAL A 478 -13.88 17.91 -4.12
N HIS A 479 -13.85 16.58 -4.08
CA HIS A 479 -14.89 15.70 -4.63
C HIS A 479 -15.95 15.28 -3.60
N LEU A 480 -15.88 15.81 -2.38
CA LEU A 480 -16.84 15.49 -1.31
C LEU A 480 -18.04 16.43 -1.36
N ASP A 481 -19.21 15.86 -1.08
CA ASP A 481 -20.41 16.64 -0.79
C ASP A 481 -20.15 17.52 0.46
N PRO A 482 -20.59 18.79 0.48
CA PRO A 482 -20.53 19.63 1.68
C PRO A 482 -21.13 18.99 2.94
N VAL A 483 -22.05 18.03 2.76
CA VAL A 483 -22.65 17.21 3.81
C VAL A 483 -22.02 15.81 3.78
N TYR A 484 -21.28 15.47 4.84
CA TYR A 484 -20.72 14.15 5.04
C TYR A 484 -21.77 13.24 5.68
N VAL A 485 -22.21 12.20 4.97
CA VAL A 485 -23.20 11.24 5.45
C VAL A 485 -22.48 9.98 5.94
N PHE A 486 -22.76 9.58 7.19
CA PHE A 486 -22.27 8.33 7.75
C PHE A 486 -22.93 7.15 7.02
N PRO A 487 -22.15 6.22 6.45
CA PRO A 487 -22.69 5.16 5.58
C PRO A 487 -23.70 4.20 6.26
N LEU A 488 -23.72 4.12 7.59
CA LEU A 488 -24.45 3.08 8.33
C LEU A 488 -25.81 3.51 8.87
N ASP A 489 -25.90 4.71 9.42
CA ASP A 489 -27.08 5.20 10.12
C ASP A 489 -27.70 6.44 9.46
N GLY A 490 -27.09 6.93 8.37
CA GLY A 490 -27.56 8.10 7.64
C GLY A 490 -27.45 9.41 8.44
N ARG A 491 -26.80 9.40 9.62
CA ARG A 491 -26.42 10.65 10.31
C ARG A 491 -25.53 11.44 9.38
N TYR A 492 -25.48 12.75 9.58
CA TYR A 492 -24.67 13.62 8.76
C TYR A 492 -23.99 14.69 9.59
N GLN A 493 -22.89 15.19 9.07
CA GLN A 493 -22.15 16.32 9.59
C GLN A 493 -21.56 17.14 8.45
N SER A 494 -20.91 18.26 8.75
CA SER A 494 -20.22 19.02 7.71
C SER A 494 -19.02 18.23 7.18
N CYS A 495 -18.76 18.33 5.88
CA CYS A 495 -17.55 17.78 5.27
C CYS A 495 -16.28 18.37 5.90
N LYS A 496 -16.30 19.67 6.24
CA LYS A 496 -15.21 20.32 6.97
C LYS A 496 -14.90 19.62 8.30
N GLU A 497 -15.94 19.23 9.04
CA GLU A 497 -15.80 18.49 10.29
C GLU A 497 -15.22 17.08 10.08
N ALA A 498 -15.76 16.34 9.11
CA ALA A 498 -15.25 15.02 8.78
C ALA A 498 -13.76 15.06 8.41
N VAL A 499 -13.34 16.09 7.67
CA VAL A 499 -11.95 16.26 7.25
C VAL A 499 -11.02 16.53 8.43
N TRP A 500 -11.31 17.52 9.28
CA TRP A 500 -10.39 17.85 10.38
C TRP A 500 -10.33 16.71 11.41
N ARG A 501 -11.45 16.04 11.69
CA ARG A 501 -11.45 14.84 12.55
C ARG A 501 -10.63 13.73 11.92
N THR A 502 -10.76 13.48 10.62
CA THR A 502 -9.97 12.43 9.94
C THR A 502 -8.47 12.73 9.94
N VAL A 503 -8.08 13.98 9.69
CA VAL A 503 -6.68 14.42 9.71
C VAL A 503 -6.06 14.23 11.10
N LEU A 504 -6.86 14.34 12.16
CA LEU A 504 -6.40 14.10 13.53
C LEU A 504 -6.60 12.65 13.99
N ALA A 505 -7.12 11.74 13.15
CA ALA A 505 -7.69 10.45 13.58
C ALA A 505 -8.66 10.57 14.78
N ASP A 506 -9.32 11.73 14.87
CA ASP A 506 -10.25 12.16 15.92
C ASP A 506 -9.65 12.16 17.33
N THR A 507 -8.35 12.46 17.44
CA THR A 507 -7.63 12.56 18.72
C THR A 507 -6.90 13.89 18.85
N TYR A 508 -6.87 14.47 20.04
CA TYR A 508 -6.06 15.66 20.33
C TYR A 508 -5.70 15.72 21.81
N ALA A 509 -4.42 15.90 22.14
CA ALA A 509 -3.94 16.01 23.52
C ALA A 509 -4.29 14.80 24.41
N GLY A 510 -4.37 13.60 23.82
CA GLY A 510 -4.79 12.36 24.51
C GLY A 510 -6.30 12.23 24.74
N GLU A 511 -7.10 13.18 24.26
CA GLU A 511 -8.57 13.12 24.31
C GLU A 511 -9.16 12.53 23.03
N HIS A 512 -10.28 11.82 23.18
CA HIS A 512 -11.11 11.30 22.10
C HIS A 512 -12.60 11.32 22.51
N PRO A 513 -13.52 11.83 21.65
CA PRO A 513 -13.25 12.45 20.36
C PRO A 513 -12.48 13.77 20.50
N ALA A 514 -11.77 14.19 19.44
CA ALA A 514 -11.04 15.45 19.46
C ALA A 514 -12.00 16.63 19.74
N PRO A 515 -11.63 17.59 20.61
CA PRO A 515 -12.49 18.70 20.98
C PRO A 515 -12.90 19.58 19.77
N PRO A 516 -14.11 20.15 19.74
CA PRO A 516 -14.55 21.03 18.65
C PRO A 516 -13.65 22.26 18.43
N GLU A 517 -12.95 22.72 19.47
CA GLU A 517 -11.99 23.84 19.42
C GLU A 517 -10.86 23.59 18.42
N CYS A 518 -10.53 22.33 18.14
CA CYS A 518 -9.54 21.94 17.14
C CYS A 518 -9.86 22.49 15.75
N GLU A 519 -11.13 22.67 15.40
CA GLU A 519 -11.51 23.24 14.10
C GLU A 519 -10.98 24.68 13.95
N LYS A 520 -11.07 25.48 15.01
CA LYS A 520 -10.59 26.86 15.03
C LYS A 520 -9.07 26.90 14.99
N ILE A 521 -8.42 26.07 15.81
CA ILE A 521 -6.94 25.98 15.85
C ILE A 521 -6.40 25.55 14.49
N LEU A 522 -7.00 24.55 13.85
CA LEU A 522 -6.60 24.11 12.51
C LEU A 522 -6.83 25.20 11.46
N SER A 523 -7.94 25.93 11.54
CA SER A 523 -8.22 27.04 10.62
C SER A 523 -7.17 28.17 10.76
N GLU A 524 -6.74 28.47 11.99
CA GLU A 524 -5.66 29.42 12.24
C GLU A 524 -4.30 28.87 11.78
N PHE A 525 -4.02 27.59 12.01
CA PHE A 525 -2.79 26.91 11.58
C PHE A 525 -2.60 26.96 10.06
N LEU A 526 -3.67 26.89 9.28
CA LEU A 526 -3.64 26.93 7.82
C LEU A 526 -3.56 28.36 7.25
N SER A 527 -3.59 29.39 8.09
CA SER A 527 -3.50 30.78 7.66
C SER A 527 -2.09 31.12 7.13
N PRO A 528 -1.95 31.89 6.04
CA PRO A 528 -0.65 32.34 5.53
C PRO A 528 0.17 33.15 6.56
N ASP A 529 -0.51 33.81 7.50
CA ASP A 529 0.08 34.67 8.53
C ASP A 529 0.24 33.94 9.89
N ALA A 530 0.09 32.62 9.92
CA ALA A 530 0.15 31.84 11.15
C ALA A 530 1.54 31.90 11.80
N ASP A 531 1.60 32.28 13.07
CA ASP A 531 2.78 32.10 13.90
C ASP A 531 2.81 30.68 14.46
N HIS A 532 3.45 29.78 13.71
CA HIS A 532 3.58 28.36 14.06
C HIS A 532 4.39 28.10 15.34
N THR A 533 5.06 29.12 15.91
CA THR A 533 5.87 28.97 17.12
C THR A 533 5.07 29.07 18.43
N ARG A 534 3.79 29.43 18.35
CA ARG A 534 2.89 29.50 19.51
C ARG A 534 2.52 28.09 19.97
N ALA A 535 2.46 27.88 21.30
CA ALA A 535 2.19 26.55 21.89
C ALA A 535 0.97 25.81 21.30
N PRO A 536 -0.21 26.43 21.05
CA PRO A 536 -1.33 25.72 20.43
C PRO A 536 -1.08 25.29 18.97
N MET A 537 -0.28 26.06 18.21
CA MET A 537 0.07 25.75 16.83
C MET A 537 1.10 24.63 16.77
N GLU A 538 2.06 24.65 17.69
CA GLU A 538 3.06 23.60 17.83
C GLU A 538 2.40 22.27 18.24
N GLN A 539 1.49 22.30 19.21
CA GLN A 539 0.71 21.11 19.59
C GLN A 539 -0.15 20.59 18.44
N MET A 540 -0.80 21.47 17.67
CA MET A 540 -1.56 21.08 16.48
C MET A 540 -0.67 20.43 15.42
N ARG A 541 0.52 20.98 15.18
CA ARG A 541 1.52 20.41 14.26
C ARG A 541 1.88 18.99 14.67
N GLN A 542 2.23 18.79 15.94
CA GLN A 542 2.60 17.48 16.49
C GLN A 542 1.46 16.45 16.37
N GLU A 543 0.22 16.83 16.67
CA GLU A 543 -0.93 15.93 16.54
C GLU A 543 -1.23 15.54 15.09
N ILE A 544 -1.07 16.47 14.16
CA ILE A 544 -1.22 16.21 12.73
C ILE A 544 -0.09 15.31 12.22
N GLU A 545 1.15 15.53 12.66
CA GLU A 545 2.30 14.70 12.32
C GLU A 545 2.15 13.27 12.87
N HIS A 546 1.83 13.13 14.16
CA HIS A 546 1.56 11.83 14.78
C HIS A 546 0.42 11.07 14.11
N ALA A 547 -0.61 11.79 13.62
CA ALA A 547 -1.73 11.18 12.89
C ALA A 547 -1.34 10.67 11.51
N ASN A 548 -0.58 11.47 10.77
CA ASN A 548 -0.44 11.30 9.32
C ASN A 548 0.95 10.83 8.89
N ASP A 549 1.93 10.70 9.81
CA ASP A 549 3.24 10.20 9.46
C ASP A 549 3.12 8.81 8.81
N ARG A 550 3.64 8.74 7.58
CA ARG A 550 3.55 7.58 6.68
C ARG A 550 2.14 7.02 6.49
N ARG A 551 1.13 7.87 6.68
CA ARG A 551 -0.23 7.60 6.26
C ARG A 551 -0.60 8.45 5.06
N SER A 552 -1.55 7.96 4.29
CA SER A 552 -2.19 8.69 3.20
C SER A 552 -3.66 8.85 3.54
N LEU A 553 -4.17 10.07 3.42
CA LEU A 553 -5.61 10.31 3.42
C LEU A 553 -6.20 9.64 2.17
N PHE A 554 -7.25 8.88 2.36
CA PHE A 554 -7.95 8.15 1.32
C PHE A 554 -9.46 8.28 1.48
N ARG A 555 -10.16 8.00 0.38
CA ARG A 555 -11.62 7.94 0.34
C ARG A 555 -12.09 6.60 -0.20
N THR A 556 -13.09 6.01 0.43
CA THR A 556 -13.70 4.76 -0.05
C THR A 556 -14.76 5.03 -1.12
N SER A 557 -15.23 4.00 -1.82
CA SER A 557 -16.18 4.14 -2.92
C SER A 557 -17.55 4.71 -2.52
N VAL A 558 -17.96 4.51 -1.26
CA VAL A 558 -19.17 5.10 -0.66
C VAL A 558 -18.95 6.50 -0.07
N GLY A 559 -17.74 7.06 -0.22
CA GLY A 559 -17.40 8.40 0.24
C GLY A 559 -16.85 8.48 1.67
N SER A 560 -16.59 7.36 2.34
CA SER A 560 -16.00 7.37 3.68
C SER A 560 -14.58 7.90 3.65
N LEU A 561 -14.18 8.68 4.67
CA LEU A 561 -12.85 9.27 4.77
C LEU A 561 -12.01 8.50 5.78
N GLY A 562 -10.74 8.28 5.45
CA GLY A 562 -9.83 7.59 6.34
C GLY A 562 -8.37 7.97 6.09
N ILE A 563 -7.52 7.59 7.04
CA ILE A 563 -6.06 7.62 6.90
C ILE A 563 -5.50 6.21 7.08
N GLY A 564 -4.63 5.79 6.18
CA GLY A 564 -4.10 4.43 6.15
C GLY A 564 -2.66 4.37 5.64
N PRO A 565 -2.05 3.18 5.53
CA PRO A 565 -0.67 3.02 5.12
C PRO A 565 -0.39 3.71 3.78
N GLN A 566 0.75 4.38 3.65
CA GLN A 566 1.15 5.09 2.45
C GLN A 566 1.17 4.20 1.19
N SER A 567 1.46 2.90 1.32
CA SER A 567 1.44 1.95 0.20
C SER A 567 0.05 1.49 -0.25
N LEU A 568 -1.03 1.92 0.44
CA LEU A 568 -2.40 1.65 0.01
C LEU A 568 -2.65 2.18 -1.40
N GLN A 569 -3.44 1.46 -2.18
CA GLN A 569 -3.75 1.75 -3.58
C GLN A 569 -5.26 1.79 -3.80
N ILE A 570 -5.66 2.47 -4.87
CA ILE A 570 -7.02 2.36 -5.39
C ILE A 570 -7.29 0.89 -5.68
N LEU A 571 -8.50 0.41 -5.34
CA LEU A 571 -8.94 -0.98 -5.37
C LEU A 571 -8.50 -1.85 -4.19
N ASP A 572 -7.68 -1.36 -3.26
CA ASP A 572 -7.49 -2.08 -2.00
C ASP A 572 -8.80 -2.10 -1.20
N GLU A 573 -9.03 -3.18 -0.46
CA GLU A 573 -10.26 -3.40 0.27
C GLU A 573 -10.10 -3.03 1.74
N VAL A 574 -11.08 -2.31 2.31
CA VAL A 574 -11.12 -2.02 3.74
C VAL A 574 -11.97 -3.09 4.43
N TRP A 575 -11.42 -3.71 5.46
CA TRP A 575 -12.00 -4.82 6.21
C TRP A 575 -12.03 -4.51 7.70
N ILE A 576 -13.10 -4.94 8.37
CA ILE A 576 -13.12 -5.08 9.84
C ILE A 576 -13.00 -6.56 10.15
N LEU A 577 -11.84 -6.96 10.66
CA LEU A 577 -11.56 -8.34 11.05
C LEU A 577 -12.19 -8.64 12.41
N ASN A 578 -12.76 -9.83 12.58
CA ASN A 578 -13.38 -10.23 13.85
C ASN A 578 -12.33 -10.16 14.97
N GLY A 579 -12.63 -9.48 16.09
CA GLY A 579 -11.68 -9.30 17.20
C GLY A 579 -10.60 -8.23 16.98
N ALA A 580 -10.59 -7.54 15.84
CA ALA A 580 -9.71 -6.40 15.62
C ALA A 580 -10.27 -5.12 16.30
N THR A 581 -9.37 -4.34 16.88
CA THR A 581 -9.68 -3.02 17.46
C THR A 581 -9.77 -1.93 16.40
N VAL A 582 -9.18 -2.15 15.23
CA VAL A 582 -9.13 -1.24 14.08
C VAL A 582 -9.51 -1.93 12.78
N PRO A 583 -10.02 -1.20 11.78
CA PRO A 583 -10.10 -1.70 10.41
C PRO A 583 -8.71 -1.88 9.79
N PHE A 584 -8.63 -2.77 8.80
CA PHE A 584 -7.42 -3.07 8.04
C PHE A 584 -7.67 -2.92 6.54
N VAL A 585 -6.64 -2.53 5.80
CA VAL A 585 -6.64 -2.58 4.34
C VAL A 585 -5.95 -3.86 3.88
N LEU A 586 -6.65 -4.61 3.02
CA LEU A 586 -6.20 -5.84 2.39
C LEU A 586 -6.21 -5.67 0.87
N ARG A 587 -5.12 -6.08 0.21
CA ARG A 587 -5.02 -6.10 -1.25
C ARG A 587 -5.34 -7.50 -1.78
N PRO A 588 -6.39 -7.67 -2.61
CA PRO A 588 -6.70 -8.95 -3.21
C PRO A 588 -5.60 -9.40 -4.20
N ARG A 589 -5.34 -10.71 -4.26
CA ARG A 589 -4.42 -11.35 -5.20
C ARG A 589 -5.15 -12.26 -6.18
N GLU A 590 -4.51 -12.55 -7.30
CA GLU A 590 -5.08 -13.38 -8.39
C GLU A 590 -5.39 -14.82 -7.96
N ASP A 591 -4.68 -15.34 -6.95
CA ASP A 591 -4.84 -16.68 -6.40
C ASP A 591 -5.98 -16.80 -5.37
N GLY A 592 -6.77 -15.73 -5.19
CA GLY A 592 -7.85 -15.66 -4.20
C GLY A 592 -7.37 -15.43 -2.76
N THR A 593 -6.07 -15.20 -2.55
CA THR A 593 -5.52 -14.78 -1.26
C THR A 593 -5.46 -13.27 -1.13
N TYR A 594 -5.14 -12.79 0.08
CA TYR A 594 -5.00 -11.37 0.37
C TYR A 594 -3.60 -11.05 0.87
N GLN A 595 -3.10 -9.89 0.45
CA GLN A 595 -1.95 -9.24 1.05
C GLN A 595 -2.43 -8.23 2.09
N LEU A 596 -1.92 -8.33 3.31
CA LEU A 596 -2.10 -7.31 4.34
C LEU A 596 -1.30 -6.06 3.94
N ILE A 597 -1.96 -4.91 3.91
CA ILE A 597 -1.33 -3.60 3.67
C ILE A 597 -1.11 -2.87 5.01
N GLY A 598 -2.08 -2.91 5.91
CA GLY A 598 -1.95 -2.38 7.28
C GLY A 598 -3.27 -1.85 7.83
N GLU A 599 -3.22 -1.31 9.04
CA GLU A 599 -4.39 -0.75 9.75
C GLU A 599 -4.78 0.65 9.26
N VAL A 600 -6.06 0.98 9.34
CA VAL A 600 -6.59 2.28 8.93
C VAL A 600 -7.49 2.89 9.99
N TYR A 601 -7.46 4.21 10.08
CA TYR A 601 -8.54 4.95 10.72
C TYR A 601 -9.59 5.24 9.64
N LEU A 602 -10.85 4.93 9.93
CA LEU A 602 -11.98 5.20 9.04
C LEU A 602 -13.05 5.95 9.83
N HIS A 603 -13.37 7.17 9.41
CA HIS A 603 -14.23 8.05 10.18
C HIS A 603 -15.64 7.47 10.34
N GLY A 604 -16.09 7.35 11.59
CA GLY A 604 -17.40 6.79 11.95
C GLY A 604 -17.48 5.25 12.00
N LEU A 605 -16.35 4.55 11.91
CA LEU A 605 -16.28 3.07 11.87
C LEU A 605 -15.20 2.49 12.81
N MET A 606 -14.98 3.12 13.97
CA MET A 606 -13.91 2.76 14.90
C MET A 606 -14.40 2.11 16.21
N HIS A 607 -15.71 2.05 16.45
CA HIS A 607 -16.32 1.69 17.75
C HIS A 607 -17.44 0.66 17.69
N GLY A 608 -17.45 -0.22 16.67
CA GLY A 608 -18.40 -1.33 16.60
C GLY A 608 -19.78 -0.93 16.09
N GLU A 609 -19.83 0.10 15.25
CA GLU A 609 -21.03 0.67 14.65
C GLU A 609 -21.76 -0.34 13.73
N LEU A 610 -21.11 -1.45 13.36
CA LEU A 610 -21.61 -2.54 12.53
C LEU A 610 -22.18 -3.74 13.33
N THR A 611 -22.68 -3.55 14.54
CA THR A 611 -23.02 -4.67 15.46
C THR A 611 -24.20 -5.57 15.04
N SER A 612 -24.93 -5.27 13.95
CA SER A 612 -26.13 -6.01 13.51
C SER A 612 -25.99 -6.80 12.20
N TRP A 613 -24.96 -7.65 12.04
CA TRP A 613 -24.84 -8.53 10.87
C TRP A 613 -24.68 -10.03 11.22
N ARG A 614 -25.39 -10.88 10.46
CA ARG A 614 -25.21 -12.35 10.44
C ARG A 614 -23.84 -12.68 9.86
N THR A 615 -23.07 -13.48 10.58
CA THR A 615 -21.80 -14.06 10.15
C THR A 615 -22.08 -15.27 9.27
N ASP A 616 -21.68 -15.23 8.00
CA ASP A 616 -21.59 -16.43 7.16
C ASP A 616 -20.29 -17.17 7.52
N THR A 617 -20.43 -18.28 8.23
CA THR A 617 -19.33 -19.18 8.54
C THR A 617 -19.05 -20.06 7.32
N ILE A 618 -17.87 -19.93 6.71
CA ILE A 618 -17.41 -20.87 5.68
C ILE A 618 -16.83 -22.10 6.39
N VAL A 619 -17.58 -23.20 6.39
CA VAL A 619 -17.07 -24.53 6.75
C VAL A 619 -16.75 -25.27 5.44
N TYR A 620 -15.50 -25.65 5.26
CA TYR A 620 -15.13 -26.69 4.29
C TYR A 620 -15.23 -28.03 5.02
N GLU A 621 -16.19 -28.87 4.63
CA GLU A 621 -16.06 -30.31 4.81
C GLU A 621 -15.61 -30.91 3.48
N ASP A 622 -14.48 -31.58 3.56
CA ASP A 622 -13.93 -32.47 2.56
C ASP A 622 -14.84 -33.70 2.51
N ASP A 623 -15.32 -34.10 1.33
CA ASP A 623 -15.32 -35.52 1.00
C ASP A 623 -15.56 -35.75 -0.48
N SER A 624 -14.54 -36.36 -1.07
CA SER A 624 -14.62 -37.17 -2.26
C SER A 624 -15.75 -38.21 -2.13
N THR A 625 -16.75 -38.18 -3.01
CA THR A 625 -17.27 -39.37 -3.71
C THR A 625 -18.30 -38.99 -4.78
N THR A 626 -18.11 -39.59 -5.95
CA THR A 626 -18.95 -39.53 -7.14
C THR A 626 -20.34 -40.13 -6.93
N VAL A 627 -21.44 -39.40 -7.21
CA VAL A 627 -22.69 -39.96 -7.77
C VAL A 627 -23.41 -38.95 -8.68
N SER A 628 -23.85 -39.51 -9.81
CA SER A 628 -24.77 -39.07 -10.88
C SER A 628 -25.77 -37.93 -10.62
N ALA A 629 -25.94 -37.13 -11.69
CA ALA A 629 -26.96 -36.13 -11.93
C ALA A 629 -28.40 -36.58 -11.62
N SER A 630 -29.14 -35.73 -10.90
CA SER A 630 -30.48 -35.25 -11.26
C SER A 630 -30.99 -34.26 -10.19
N SER A 631 -31.21 -33.02 -10.63
CA SER A 631 -32.23 -32.08 -10.15
C SER A 631 -32.33 -31.80 -8.64
N VAL A 632 -31.62 -30.76 -8.17
CA VAL A 632 -32.03 -29.97 -7.00
C VAL A 632 -31.98 -28.49 -7.39
N LEU A 633 -33.14 -27.83 -7.31
CA LEU A 633 -33.35 -26.44 -7.69
C LEU A 633 -32.41 -25.49 -6.92
N LEU A 634 -31.63 -24.74 -7.69
CA LEU A 634 -30.91 -23.52 -7.30
C LEU A 634 -31.90 -22.48 -6.78
N ILE A 635 -31.65 -21.94 -5.58
CA ILE A 635 -32.06 -20.57 -5.27
C ILE A 635 -31.03 -19.69 -5.98
N GLY A 636 -31.47 -19.10 -7.10
CA GLY A 636 -30.63 -18.67 -8.21
C GLY A 636 -29.60 -17.60 -7.90
N THR A 637 -28.34 -17.89 -8.25
CA THR A 637 -27.33 -16.87 -8.51
C THR A 637 -27.78 -15.99 -9.67
N MET A 638 -27.94 -14.69 -9.42
CA MET A 638 -28.24 -13.69 -10.46
C MET A 638 -27.17 -13.73 -11.56
N ILE A 639 -27.57 -13.67 -12.83
CA ILE A 639 -26.64 -13.69 -13.96
C ILE A 639 -25.96 -12.32 -14.07
N ALA A 640 -24.63 -12.27 -14.06
CA ALA A 640 -23.87 -11.03 -14.19
C ALA A 640 -23.76 -10.56 -15.65
N VAL A 641 -24.17 -9.32 -15.93
CA VAL A 641 -24.24 -8.72 -17.27
C VAL A 641 -23.42 -7.44 -17.30
N LEU A 642 -22.42 -7.36 -18.18
CA LEU A 642 -21.61 -6.15 -18.39
C LEU A 642 -22.12 -5.33 -19.58
N VAL A 643 -22.42 -4.05 -19.37
CA VAL A 643 -22.80 -3.09 -20.42
C VAL A 643 -21.66 -2.11 -20.69
N ALA A 644 -20.90 -2.35 -21.77
CA ALA A 644 -19.82 -1.47 -22.20
C ALA A 644 -20.40 -0.23 -22.90
N GLY A 645 -20.05 0.97 -22.46
CA GLY A 645 -20.72 2.19 -22.93
C GLY A 645 -22.09 2.43 -22.29
N GLY A 646 -22.36 1.82 -21.13
CA GLY A 646 -23.61 1.90 -20.38
C GLY A 646 -24.04 3.30 -19.93
N THR A 647 -23.20 4.33 -20.06
CA THR A 647 -23.56 5.74 -19.84
C THR A 647 -24.03 6.47 -21.10
N GLY A 648 -23.96 5.82 -22.26
CA GLY A 648 -24.42 6.34 -23.55
C GLY A 648 -25.95 6.31 -23.70
N MET A 649 -26.44 6.83 -24.83
CA MET A 649 -27.89 6.99 -25.10
C MET A 649 -28.68 5.68 -25.00
N ILE A 650 -28.23 4.63 -25.67
CA ILE A 650 -28.84 3.29 -25.62
C ILE A 650 -28.40 2.55 -24.35
N GLY A 651 -27.10 2.61 -24.02
CA GLY A 651 -26.53 1.91 -22.87
C GLY A 651 -27.24 2.19 -21.55
N LYS A 652 -27.57 3.45 -21.26
CA LYS A 652 -28.26 3.81 -20.00
C LYS A 652 -29.66 3.22 -19.90
N LEU A 653 -30.36 3.10 -21.03
CA LEU A 653 -31.70 2.52 -21.09
C LEU A 653 -31.64 1.02 -20.92
N VAL A 654 -30.66 0.36 -21.58
CA VAL A 654 -30.40 -1.08 -21.40
C VAL A 654 -30.10 -1.39 -19.94
N VAL A 655 -29.22 -0.63 -19.30
CA VAL A 655 -28.89 -0.80 -17.88
C VAL A 655 -30.13 -0.64 -17.00
N LYS A 656 -30.90 0.43 -17.21
CA LYS A 656 -32.13 0.69 -16.44
C LYS A 656 -33.12 -0.46 -16.55
N GLU A 657 -33.30 -0.99 -17.76
CA GLU A 657 -34.23 -2.09 -18.00
C GLU A 657 -33.75 -3.40 -17.37
N LEU A 658 -32.46 -3.73 -17.50
CA LEU A 658 -31.87 -4.92 -16.88
C LEU A 658 -31.97 -4.89 -15.34
N ILE A 659 -31.81 -3.72 -14.73
CA ILE A 659 -32.01 -3.55 -13.29
C ILE A 659 -33.48 -3.75 -12.93
N ALA A 660 -34.40 -3.19 -13.74
CA ALA A 660 -35.83 -3.27 -13.49
C ALA A 660 -36.37 -4.72 -13.55
N THR A 661 -35.72 -5.63 -14.28
CA THR A 661 -36.13 -7.05 -14.27
C THR A 661 -35.84 -7.74 -12.93
N GLY A 662 -34.85 -7.26 -12.17
CA GLY A 662 -34.39 -7.88 -10.93
C GLY A 662 -33.79 -9.28 -11.11
N GLN A 663 -33.47 -9.69 -12.34
CA GLN A 663 -32.91 -11.02 -12.67
C GLN A 663 -31.40 -11.01 -12.91
N TYR A 664 -30.83 -9.82 -13.10
CA TYR A 664 -29.45 -9.63 -13.53
C TYR A 664 -28.67 -8.79 -12.53
N GLU A 665 -27.40 -9.15 -12.36
CA GLU A 665 -26.42 -8.30 -11.72
C GLU A 665 -25.73 -7.45 -12.79
N VAL A 666 -26.03 -6.15 -12.85
CA VAL A 666 -25.63 -5.31 -13.98
C VAL A 666 -24.36 -4.53 -13.67
N TYR A 667 -23.37 -4.64 -14.55
CA TYR A 667 -22.11 -3.95 -14.49
C TYR A 667 -21.99 -2.93 -15.64
N ILE A 668 -21.38 -1.77 -15.40
CA ILE A 668 -21.04 -0.80 -16.45
C ILE A 668 -19.54 -0.61 -16.48
N LEU A 669 -18.95 -0.73 -17.69
CA LEU A 669 -17.53 -0.43 -17.89
C LEU A 669 -17.34 1.07 -18.17
N SER A 670 -16.56 1.76 -17.34
CA SER A 670 -16.28 3.20 -17.46
C SER A 670 -14.82 3.53 -17.14
N ARG A 671 -14.38 4.72 -17.53
CA ARG A 671 -13.06 5.29 -17.19
C ARG A 671 -13.07 6.11 -15.89
N GLY A 672 -14.19 6.15 -15.16
CA GLY A 672 -14.36 6.85 -13.87
C GLY A 672 -15.74 6.61 -13.22
N HIS A 673 -15.79 6.61 -11.89
CA HIS A 673 -16.97 6.22 -11.07
C HIS A 673 -18.08 7.28 -11.01
N GLU A 674 -17.75 8.57 -10.94
CA GLU A 674 -18.72 9.66 -10.64
C GLU A 674 -19.88 9.78 -11.65
N LYS A 675 -19.66 9.40 -12.92
CA LYS A 675 -20.67 9.50 -13.98
C LYS A 675 -21.68 8.35 -14.00
N ILE A 676 -21.43 7.24 -13.29
CA ILE A 676 -22.30 6.05 -13.35
C ILE A 676 -23.42 6.13 -12.32
N ASN A 677 -23.13 6.44 -11.06
CA ASN A 677 -24.14 6.46 -9.99
C ASN A 677 -25.22 7.53 -10.22
N ALA A 678 -24.85 8.68 -10.80
CA ALA A 678 -25.81 9.72 -11.16
C ALA A 678 -26.69 9.36 -12.38
N ALA A 679 -26.21 8.48 -13.28
CA ALA A 679 -26.89 8.15 -14.53
C ALA A 679 -27.70 6.85 -14.48
N CYS A 680 -27.27 5.86 -13.71
CA CYS A 680 -27.83 4.52 -13.64
C CYS A 680 -27.72 3.91 -12.22
N PRO A 681 -28.54 4.36 -11.26
CA PRO A 681 -28.55 3.79 -9.90
C PRO A 681 -28.93 2.31 -9.93
N GLY A 682 -28.13 1.47 -9.25
CA GLY A 682 -28.32 0.01 -9.19
C GLY A 682 -27.38 -0.81 -10.09
N ALA A 683 -26.61 -0.18 -10.99
CA ALA A 683 -25.54 -0.85 -11.72
C ALA A 683 -24.19 -0.70 -11.01
N LYS A 684 -23.39 -1.77 -11.01
CA LYS A 684 -22.03 -1.80 -10.47
C LYS A 684 -21.05 -1.20 -11.48
N ALA A 685 -20.30 -0.19 -11.08
CA ALA A 685 -19.29 0.41 -11.93
C ALA A 685 -18.00 -0.42 -11.90
N VAL A 686 -17.46 -0.75 -13.08
CA VAL A 686 -16.15 -1.39 -13.21
C VAL A 686 -15.23 -0.48 -14.02
N ILE A 687 -14.09 -0.11 -13.43
CA ILE A 687 -13.07 0.64 -14.14
C ILE A 687 -12.20 -0.33 -14.92
N ALA A 688 -12.13 -0.14 -16.24
CA ALA A 688 -11.20 -0.89 -17.07
C ALA A 688 -10.54 -0.01 -18.12
N ASP A 689 -9.28 -0.32 -18.39
CA ASP A 689 -8.62 0.11 -19.59
C ASP A 689 -8.97 -0.86 -20.73
N TYR A 690 -9.61 -0.33 -21.78
CA TYR A 690 -9.94 -1.08 -22.98
C TYR A 690 -8.72 -1.52 -23.79
N THR A 691 -7.51 -1.05 -23.48
CA THR A 691 -6.30 -1.36 -24.25
C THR A 691 -5.67 -2.72 -23.92
N SER A 692 -5.97 -3.31 -22.76
CA SER A 692 -5.30 -4.53 -22.27
C SER A 692 -6.24 -5.73 -22.21
N ILE A 693 -6.08 -6.67 -23.14
CA ILE A 693 -6.86 -7.92 -23.20
C ILE A 693 -6.70 -8.78 -21.93
N PRO A 694 -5.49 -8.95 -21.34
CA PRO A 694 -5.35 -9.70 -20.08
C PRO A 694 -6.11 -9.05 -18.93
N VAL A 695 -6.03 -7.73 -18.77
CA VAL A 695 -6.74 -6.99 -17.71
C VAL A 695 -8.26 -7.10 -17.88
N LEU A 696 -8.76 -6.96 -19.12
CA LEU A 696 -10.18 -7.17 -19.41
C LEU A 696 -10.60 -8.61 -19.12
N THR A 697 -9.79 -9.61 -19.49
CA THR A 697 -10.08 -11.03 -19.21
C THR A 697 -10.18 -11.31 -17.71
N THR A 698 -9.21 -10.82 -16.94
CA THR A 698 -9.22 -10.95 -15.47
C THR A 698 -10.45 -10.27 -14.89
N LEU A 699 -10.75 -9.04 -15.28
CA LEU A 699 -11.94 -8.31 -14.84
C LEU A 699 -13.24 -9.07 -15.11
N LEU A 700 -13.41 -9.59 -16.33
CA LEU A 700 -14.60 -10.36 -16.71
C LEU A 700 -14.74 -11.63 -15.85
N SER A 701 -13.63 -12.26 -15.51
CA SER A 701 -13.59 -13.47 -14.69
C SER A 701 -13.85 -13.18 -13.22
N THR A 702 -13.22 -12.14 -12.66
CA THR A 702 -13.36 -11.69 -11.26
C THR A 702 -14.80 -11.31 -10.93
N HIS A 703 -15.50 -10.64 -11.86
CA HIS A 703 -16.91 -10.27 -11.68
C HIS A 703 -17.89 -11.36 -12.15
N ASN A 704 -17.40 -12.55 -12.50
CA ASN A 704 -18.18 -13.65 -13.03
C ASN A 704 -19.13 -13.23 -14.18
N ILE A 705 -18.68 -12.31 -15.04
CA ILE A 705 -19.51 -11.75 -16.11
C ILE A 705 -19.89 -12.89 -17.06
N HIS A 706 -21.18 -13.12 -17.21
CA HIS A 706 -21.74 -14.13 -18.10
C HIS A 706 -22.03 -13.56 -19.50
N THR A 707 -22.61 -12.34 -19.56
CA THR A 707 -23.03 -11.70 -20.81
C THR A 707 -22.40 -10.32 -20.94
N ILE A 708 -21.89 -9.98 -22.12
CA ILE A 708 -21.44 -8.62 -22.44
C ILE A 708 -22.36 -7.99 -23.48
N ILE A 709 -22.78 -6.75 -23.24
CA ILE A 709 -23.56 -5.92 -24.17
C ILE A 709 -22.73 -4.67 -24.47
N SER A 710 -22.26 -4.53 -25.71
CA SER A 710 -21.55 -3.35 -26.15
C SER A 710 -22.53 -2.32 -26.71
N THR A 711 -22.48 -1.10 -26.18
CA THR A 711 -23.17 0.09 -26.67
C THR A 711 -22.19 1.25 -26.91
N LEU A 712 -20.93 0.91 -27.23
CA LEU A 712 -19.87 1.86 -27.56
C LEU A 712 -20.14 2.55 -28.90
N ARG A 713 -19.98 3.87 -28.96
CA ARG A 713 -20.13 4.60 -30.24
C ARG A 713 -18.94 4.34 -31.17
N ILE A 714 -19.02 3.32 -32.03
CA ILE A 714 -17.95 2.92 -32.97
C ILE A 714 -17.85 3.92 -34.12
N ASN A 715 -16.93 4.88 -34.00
CA ASN A 715 -16.74 5.94 -35.00
C ASN A 715 -15.28 6.36 -35.20
N ASN A 716 -14.33 5.64 -34.62
CA ASN A 716 -12.89 5.84 -34.78
C ASN A 716 -12.13 4.55 -34.39
N ASP A 717 -10.84 4.53 -34.72
CA ASP A 717 -9.97 3.38 -34.44
C ASP A 717 -9.94 3.04 -32.95
N ILE A 718 -9.81 4.03 -32.05
CA ILE A 718 -9.72 3.80 -30.60
C ILE A 718 -10.93 3.02 -30.07
N ARG A 719 -12.14 3.40 -30.47
CA ARG A 719 -13.38 2.74 -30.01
C ARG A 719 -13.63 1.42 -30.72
N SER A 720 -13.21 1.31 -31.97
CA SER A 720 -13.20 0.04 -32.71
C SER A 720 -12.29 -0.98 -32.00
N THR A 721 -11.04 -0.60 -31.72
CA THR A 721 -10.07 -1.42 -30.98
C THR A 721 -10.59 -1.78 -29.59
N ALA A 722 -11.24 -0.86 -28.88
CA ALA A 722 -11.84 -1.16 -27.59
C ALA A 722 -12.89 -2.30 -27.63
N GLN A 723 -13.74 -2.32 -28.67
CA GLN A 723 -14.69 -3.42 -28.87
C GLN A 723 -13.99 -4.72 -29.27
N LEU A 724 -12.98 -4.66 -30.15
CA LEU A 724 -12.20 -5.85 -30.53
C LEU A 724 -11.50 -6.48 -29.32
N ASN A 725 -10.90 -5.66 -28.45
CA ASN A 725 -10.25 -6.14 -27.23
C ASN A 725 -11.25 -6.77 -26.25
N LEU A 726 -12.47 -6.22 -26.14
CA LEU A 726 -13.54 -6.87 -25.36
C LEU A 726 -13.94 -8.22 -25.96
N ILE A 727 -14.02 -8.36 -27.28
CA ILE A 727 -14.34 -9.63 -27.93
C ILE A 727 -13.23 -10.65 -27.68
N HIS A 728 -11.96 -10.26 -27.82
CA HIS A 728 -10.83 -11.12 -27.46
C HIS A 728 -10.85 -11.56 -25.99
N ALA A 729 -11.16 -10.64 -25.08
CA ALA A 729 -11.29 -10.95 -23.66
C ALA A 729 -12.49 -11.87 -23.37
N ALA A 730 -13.61 -11.71 -24.09
CA ALA A 730 -14.77 -12.59 -23.99
C ALA A 730 -14.46 -14.03 -24.44
N PHE A 731 -13.71 -14.20 -25.54
CA PHE A 731 -13.27 -15.53 -25.99
C PHE A 731 -12.28 -16.20 -25.01
N THR A 732 -11.47 -15.41 -24.31
CA THR A 732 -10.43 -15.91 -23.39
C THR A 732 -10.98 -16.15 -21.97
N SER A 733 -11.97 -15.38 -21.55
CA SER A 733 -12.58 -15.49 -20.23
C SER A 733 -13.31 -16.84 -20.07
N PRO A 734 -13.18 -17.54 -18.93
CA PRO A 734 -13.95 -18.75 -18.65
C PRO A 734 -15.44 -18.46 -18.41
N THR A 735 -15.80 -17.28 -17.91
CA THR A 735 -17.15 -16.94 -17.43
C THR A 735 -18.07 -16.35 -18.51
N VAL A 736 -17.53 -15.69 -19.54
CA VAL A 736 -18.36 -14.99 -20.55
C VAL A 736 -18.87 -15.94 -21.63
N HIS A 737 -20.18 -16.19 -21.68
CA HIS A 737 -20.79 -17.09 -22.66
C HIS A 737 -21.55 -16.40 -23.79
N ARG A 738 -21.92 -15.12 -23.61
CA ARG A 738 -22.76 -14.37 -24.55
C ARG A 738 -22.24 -12.96 -24.83
N PHE A 739 -22.37 -12.49 -26.07
CA PHE A 739 -21.90 -11.17 -26.49
C PHE A 739 -22.85 -10.48 -27.48
N ILE A 740 -23.23 -9.21 -27.23
CA ILE A 740 -23.93 -8.35 -28.18
C ILE A 740 -22.98 -7.22 -28.62
N PRO A 741 -22.57 -7.16 -29.90
CA PRO A 741 -21.74 -6.07 -30.41
C PRO A 741 -22.55 -4.78 -30.61
N SER A 742 -21.86 -3.64 -30.64
CA SER A 742 -22.50 -2.33 -30.76
C SER A 742 -22.86 -1.98 -32.20
N GLU A 743 -23.95 -2.55 -32.72
CA GLU A 743 -24.37 -2.43 -34.13
C GLU A 743 -25.79 -1.92 -34.37
N TYR A 744 -26.48 -1.37 -33.35
CA TYR A 744 -27.91 -0.99 -33.32
C TYR A 744 -28.39 -0.04 -34.44
N ASN A 745 -28.41 -0.52 -35.68
CA ASN A 745 -28.81 0.20 -36.89
C ASN A 745 -29.21 -0.81 -37.99
N ILE A 746 -28.31 -1.13 -38.91
CA ILE A 746 -28.53 -1.95 -40.11
C ILE A 746 -27.42 -3.00 -40.27
N ASP A 747 -27.57 -3.87 -41.28
CA ASP A 747 -26.54 -4.84 -41.61
C ASP A 747 -25.33 -4.19 -42.32
N TYR A 748 -24.21 -4.12 -41.60
CA TYR A 748 -22.95 -3.60 -42.12
C TYR A 748 -22.20 -4.57 -43.06
N SER A 749 -22.67 -5.82 -43.23
CA SER A 749 -22.09 -6.79 -44.16
C SER A 749 -22.59 -6.65 -45.61
N LEU A 750 -23.62 -5.84 -45.85
CA LEU A 750 -24.07 -5.49 -47.20
C LEU A 750 -22.91 -4.93 -48.04
N PRO A 751 -22.86 -5.13 -49.36
CA PRO A 751 -21.78 -4.61 -50.21
C PRO A 751 -21.79 -3.08 -50.27
N ASP A 752 -20.65 -2.45 -50.61
CA ASP A 752 -20.55 -0.98 -50.70
C ASP A 752 -21.49 -0.37 -51.75
N SER A 753 -21.88 -1.13 -52.76
CA SER A 753 -22.92 -0.76 -53.74
C SER A 753 -24.31 -0.60 -53.11
N SER A 754 -24.58 -1.28 -51.99
CA SER A 754 -25.85 -1.22 -51.27
C SER A 754 -25.76 -0.37 -50.00
N LEU A 755 -24.59 -0.30 -49.37
CA LEU A 755 -24.34 0.48 -48.16
C LEU A 755 -22.99 1.23 -48.24
N PRO A 756 -22.96 2.41 -48.88
CA PRO A 756 -21.78 3.27 -48.99
C PRO A 756 -21.61 4.10 -47.70
N PHE A 757 -21.32 3.43 -46.58
CA PHE A 757 -21.29 4.04 -45.25
C PHE A 757 -19.84 4.29 -44.77
N PRO A 758 -19.45 5.55 -44.48
CA PRO A 758 -18.14 5.85 -43.92
C PRO A 758 -17.91 5.17 -42.56
N GLY A 759 -16.78 4.46 -42.41
CA GLY A 759 -16.44 3.76 -41.17
C GLY A 759 -17.01 2.34 -41.04
N LYS A 760 -17.69 1.82 -42.07
CA LYS A 760 -18.19 0.43 -42.15
C LYS A 760 -17.16 -0.64 -41.80
N GLN A 761 -15.89 -0.41 -42.14
CA GLN A 761 -14.75 -1.27 -41.80
C GLN A 761 -14.63 -1.60 -40.30
N TYR A 762 -15.05 -0.70 -39.41
CA TYR A 762 -14.99 -0.93 -37.96
C TYR A 762 -16.00 -1.98 -37.49
N TYR A 763 -17.19 -1.98 -38.08
CA TYR A 763 -18.24 -2.97 -37.80
C TYR A 763 -17.85 -4.33 -38.40
N LEU A 764 -17.35 -4.33 -39.64
CA LEU A 764 -16.85 -5.54 -40.30
C LEU A 764 -15.74 -6.24 -39.50
N ALA A 765 -14.83 -5.48 -38.88
CA ALA A 765 -13.76 -6.06 -38.07
C ALA A 765 -14.30 -6.86 -36.86
N ALA A 766 -15.28 -6.31 -36.14
CA ALA A 766 -15.90 -7.00 -35.01
C ALA A 766 -16.68 -8.25 -35.46
N ARG A 767 -17.40 -8.15 -36.59
CA ARG A 767 -18.12 -9.28 -37.18
C ARG A 767 -17.19 -10.42 -37.56
N THR A 768 -16.12 -10.13 -38.29
CA THR A 768 -15.13 -11.12 -38.69
C THR A 768 -14.54 -11.84 -37.48
N LEU A 769 -14.22 -11.12 -36.40
CA LEU A 769 -13.68 -11.74 -35.19
C LEU A 769 -14.70 -12.66 -34.48
N LEU A 770 -15.98 -12.28 -34.44
CA LEU A 770 -17.04 -13.10 -33.84
C LEU A 770 -17.41 -14.32 -34.71
N SER A 771 -17.52 -14.15 -36.03
CA SER A 771 -17.95 -15.22 -36.94
C SER A 771 -16.85 -16.20 -37.32
N THR A 772 -15.61 -15.70 -37.39
CA THR A 772 -14.42 -16.46 -37.80
C THR A 772 -13.27 -16.17 -36.85
N PRO A 773 -13.40 -16.57 -35.57
CA PRO A 773 -12.34 -16.35 -34.59
C PRO A 773 -11.07 -17.13 -34.96
N PRO A 774 -9.88 -16.60 -34.61
CA PRO A 774 -8.63 -17.34 -34.73
C PRO A 774 -8.69 -18.74 -34.10
N THR A 775 -7.99 -19.71 -34.70
CA THR A 775 -8.05 -21.13 -34.33
C THR A 775 -7.58 -21.46 -32.90
N HIS A 776 -6.88 -20.55 -32.23
CA HIS A 776 -6.44 -20.73 -30.85
C HIS A 776 -7.57 -20.50 -29.82
N TYR A 777 -8.70 -19.90 -30.22
CA TYR A 777 -9.87 -19.81 -29.36
C TYR A 777 -10.68 -21.11 -29.44
N THR A 778 -10.75 -21.83 -28.33
CA THR A 778 -11.48 -23.11 -28.22
C THR A 778 -12.91 -22.94 -27.68
N LYS A 779 -13.23 -21.76 -27.13
CA LYS A 779 -14.54 -21.44 -26.55
C LYS A 779 -15.57 -21.09 -27.64
N ASN A 780 -16.74 -21.72 -27.60
CA ASN A 780 -17.88 -21.35 -28.43
C ASN A 780 -18.68 -20.21 -27.78
N LEU A 781 -18.46 -18.98 -28.22
CA LEU A 781 -19.14 -17.78 -27.72
C LEU A 781 -20.45 -17.55 -28.51
N GLN A 782 -21.59 -17.46 -27.82
CA GLN A 782 -22.85 -17.08 -28.48
C GLN A 782 -22.92 -15.56 -28.67
N TYR A 783 -23.43 -15.11 -29.81
CA TYR A 783 -23.56 -13.68 -30.09
C TYR A 783 -24.75 -13.40 -31.02
N THR A 784 -25.27 -12.17 -30.95
CA THR A 784 -26.42 -11.71 -31.76
C THR A 784 -26.20 -10.29 -32.28
N TYR A 785 -26.36 -10.09 -33.58
CA TYR A 785 -26.45 -8.77 -34.21
C TYR A 785 -27.89 -8.26 -34.12
N ILE A 786 -28.07 -7.01 -33.66
CA ILE A 786 -29.38 -6.39 -33.47
C ILE A 786 -29.59 -5.25 -34.46
N TYR A 787 -30.62 -5.38 -35.30
CA TYR A 787 -31.01 -4.41 -36.32
C TYR A 787 -32.28 -3.66 -35.90
N VAL A 788 -32.26 -2.34 -36.02
CA VAL A 788 -33.33 -1.46 -35.51
C VAL A 788 -33.72 -0.35 -36.49
N GLY A 789 -32.96 -0.15 -37.56
CA GLY A 789 -33.17 0.92 -38.53
C GLY A 789 -32.96 2.31 -37.93
N PHE A 790 -33.81 3.26 -38.32
CA PHE A 790 -33.75 4.63 -37.80
C PHE A 790 -34.26 4.72 -36.36
N LEU A 791 -33.50 5.40 -35.51
CA LEU A 791 -33.96 5.76 -34.18
C LEU A 791 -35.02 6.87 -34.28
N MET A 792 -36.21 6.64 -33.71
CA MET A 792 -37.34 7.56 -33.81
C MET A 792 -37.04 8.96 -33.22
N GLU A 793 -36.10 9.05 -32.28
CA GLU A 793 -35.66 10.29 -31.66
C GLU A 793 -35.08 11.30 -32.68
N TYR A 794 -34.57 10.83 -33.84
CA TYR A 794 -34.15 11.71 -34.93
C TYR A 794 -35.30 12.50 -35.58
N PHE A 795 -36.56 12.11 -35.33
CA PHE A 795 -37.75 12.72 -35.94
C PHE A 795 -38.54 13.63 -34.98
N ALA A 796 -38.15 13.75 -33.70
CA ALA A 796 -38.92 14.49 -32.68
C ALA A 796 -38.10 15.55 -31.91
N LEU A 797 -37.06 16.13 -32.53
CA LEU A 797 -36.21 17.16 -31.92
C LEU A 797 -37.00 18.41 -31.45
N PRO A 798 -36.76 18.97 -30.24
CA PRO A 798 -37.65 19.94 -29.58
C PRO A 798 -37.65 21.38 -30.15
N LYS A 799 -38.71 22.17 -29.84
CA LYS A 799 -38.94 23.57 -30.26
C LYS A 799 -37.87 24.60 -29.81
N LYS A 800 -37.10 24.34 -28.76
CA LYS A 800 -35.95 25.15 -28.30
C LYS A 800 -34.86 24.22 -27.76
N PRO A 801 -33.60 24.31 -28.21
CA PRO A 801 -32.53 23.46 -27.69
C PRO A 801 -32.07 23.98 -26.32
N ALA A 802 -32.73 23.57 -25.25
CA ALA A 802 -32.20 23.73 -23.89
C ALA A 802 -31.34 22.50 -23.55
N HIS A 803 -30.02 22.68 -23.55
CA HIS A 803 -29.02 21.81 -22.89
C HIS A 803 -29.18 20.29 -23.05
N ILE A 804 -29.11 19.76 -24.29
CA ILE A 804 -28.85 18.32 -24.52
C ILE A 804 -27.52 18.17 -25.28
N PRO A 805 -26.40 17.81 -24.61
CA PRO A 805 -25.05 17.91 -25.19
C PRO A 805 -24.68 16.88 -26.27
N THR A 806 -25.58 15.94 -26.65
CA THR A 806 -25.18 14.76 -27.45
C THR A 806 -25.97 14.51 -28.74
N LEU A 807 -27.05 15.27 -29.00
CA LEU A 807 -27.89 15.16 -30.21
C LEU A 807 -28.01 16.49 -30.99
N THR A 808 -27.22 17.49 -30.61
CA THR A 808 -27.41 18.87 -31.06
C THR A 808 -27.06 19.07 -32.54
N GLU A 809 -28.12 19.40 -33.31
CA GLU A 809 -28.17 20.16 -34.58
C GLU A 809 -28.11 19.40 -35.93
N PHE A 810 -28.82 18.27 -36.11
CA PHE A 810 -29.13 17.79 -37.47
C PHE A 810 -30.48 17.04 -37.59
N TYR A 811 -31.17 17.23 -38.72
CA TYR A 811 -32.45 16.63 -39.12
C TYR A 811 -32.23 15.67 -40.30
N MET A 812 -32.67 14.42 -40.17
CA MET A 812 -32.38 13.39 -41.17
C MET A 812 -33.41 13.35 -42.31
N LEU A 813 -34.69 13.12 -41.98
CA LEU A 813 -35.81 13.11 -42.93
C LEU A 813 -36.79 14.23 -42.63
N LEU A 814 -37.06 14.49 -41.35
CA LEU A 814 -38.12 15.36 -40.88
C LEU A 814 -37.59 16.53 -40.07
N ASP A 815 -38.04 17.74 -40.43
CA ASP A 815 -37.87 18.96 -39.65
C ASP A 815 -39.24 19.59 -39.36
N LEU A 816 -39.76 19.33 -38.16
CA LEU A 816 -41.03 19.88 -37.70
C LEU A 816 -40.95 21.36 -37.29
N ARG A 817 -39.77 21.98 -37.23
CA ARG A 817 -39.65 23.42 -36.95
C ARG A 817 -40.00 24.23 -38.19
N SER A 818 -39.48 23.80 -39.34
CA SER A 818 -39.72 24.44 -40.63
C SER A 818 -40.81 23.74 -41.45
N ASN A 819 -41.51 22.77 -40.84
CA ASN A 819 -42.51 21.91 -41.47
C ASN A 819 -41.98 21.32 -42.78
N GLN A 820 -40.75 20.82 -42.79
CA GLN A 820 -40.12 20.26 -43.99
C GLN A 820 -39.91 18.76 -43.84
N LEU A 821 -40.15 18.04 -44.92
CA LEU A 821 -39.83 16.64 -45.07
C LEU A 821 -38.95 16.47 -46.30
N SER A 822 -37.83 15.79 -46.15
CA SER A 822 -36.95 15.40 -47.26
C SER A 822 -36.86 13.88 -47.30
N LEU A 823 -37.21 13.30 -48.45
CA LEU A 823 -37.24 11.86 -48.66
C LEU A 823 -36.23 11.45 -49.74
N PRO A 824 -35.66 10.24 -49.62
CA PRO A 824 -34.82 9.67 -50.67
C PRO A 824 -35.65 9.21 -51.89
N GLY A 825 -35.07 9.36 -53.07
CA GLY A 825 -35.57 8.83 -54.34
C GLY A 825 -36.99 9.24 -54.68
N ASP A 826 -37.82 8.24 -55.02
CA ASP A 826 -39.25 8.41 -55.28
C ASP A 826 -40.13 8.17 -54.04
N GLY A 827 -39.51 7.89 -52.90
CA GLY A 827 -40.16 7.65 -51.61
C GLY A 827 -40.84 6.28 -51.46
N LYS A 828 -40.69 5.35 -52.41
CA LYS A 828 -41.25 3.98 -52.28
C LYS A 828 -40.42 3.06 -51.41
N ALA A 829 -39.15 3.38 -51.19
CA ALA A 829 -38.26 2.59 -50.36
C ALA A 829 -38.81 2.44 -48.94
N ILE A 830 -38.69 1.22 -48.39
CA ILE A 830 -39.12 0.89 -47.04
C ILE A 830 -38.05 1.31 -46.03
N ILE A 831 -38.51 1.90 -44.93
CA ILE A 831 -37.69 2.21 -43.77
C ILE A 831 -38.24 1.52 -42.54
N THR A 832 -37.32 1.01 -41.73
CA THR A 832 -37.59 0.50 -40.39
C THR A 832 -37.24 1.58 -39.37
N THR A 833 -38.08 1.76 -38.36
CA THR A 833 -37.87 2.70 -37.26
C THR A 833 -38.06 2.02 -35.91
N CYS A 834 -37.31 2.43 -34.90
CA CYS A 834 -37.43 1.90 -33.55
C CYS A 834 -37.15 2.98 -32.50
N LEU A 835 -37.89 2.93 -31.39
CA LEU A 835 -37.64 3.79 -30.23
C LEU A 835 -36.55 3.19 -29.34
N THR A 836 -35.63 4.00 -28.80
CA THR A 836 -34.50 3.47 -28.02
C THR A 836 -34.93 2.75 -26.73
N THR A 837 -36.09 3.08 -26.17
CA THR A 837 -36.64 2.36 -25.00
C THR A 837 -37.12 0.95 -25.35
N ASP A 838 -37.56 0.73 -26.58
CA ASP A 838 -37.98 -0.60 -27.03
C ASP A 838 -36.76 -1.49 -27.33
N ILE A 839 -35.68 -0.89 -27.84
CA ILE A 839 -34.38 -1.57 -27.97
C ILE A 839 -33.95 -2.13 -26.60
N ALA A 840 -33.98 -1.30 -25.55
CA ALA A 840 -33.60 -1.73 -24.20
C ALA A 840 -34.50 -2.86 -23.66
N ARG A 841 -35.82 -2.73 -23.81
CA ARG A 841 -36.81 -3.73 -23.37
C ARG A 841 -36.60 -5.08 -24.03
N HIS A 842 -36.44 -5.07 -25.35
CA HIS A 842 -36.25 -6.31 -26.10
C HIS A 842 -34.88 -6.93 -25.79
N ILE A 843 -33.80 -6.15 -25.63
CA ILE A 843 -32.49 -6.67 -25.18
C ILE A 843 -32.61 -7.37 -23.83
N ALA A 844 -33.26 -6.77 -22.84
CA ALA A 844 -33.45 -7.40 -21.54
C ALA A 844 -34.25 -8.72 -21.62
N ALA A 845 -35.25 -8.79 -22.51
CA ALA A 845 -36.02 -10.01 -22.75
C ALA A 845 -35.20 -11.11 -23.45
N ILE A 846 -34.39 -10.75 -24.45
CA ILE A 846 -33.51 -11.66 -25.22
C ILE A 846 -32.50 -12.38 -24.33
N LEU A 847 -32.05 -11.75 -23.24
CA LEU A 847 -31.13 -12.39 -22.29
C LEU A 847 -31.73 -13.65 -21.64
N SER A 848 -33.06 -13.75 -21.57
CA SER A 848 -33.78 -14.90 -21.00
C SER A 848 -33.89 -16.08 -21.97
N LEU A 849 -33.50 -15.92 -23.25
CA LEU A 849 -33.51 -17.00 -24.22
C LEU A 849 -32.49 -18.07 -23.86
N SER A 850 -32.82 -19.34 -24.14
CA SER A 850 -31.91 -20.48 -23.96
C SER A 850 -30.79 -20.51 -25.01
N SER A 851 -31.07 -20.01 -26.22
CA SER A 851 -30.12 -19.92 -27.33
C SER A 851 -30.30 -18.61 -28.08
N TRP A 852 -29.20 -18.03 -28.55
CA TRP A 852 -29.19 -16.73 -29.21
C TRP A 852 -29.12 -16.87 -30.74
N PRO A 853 -30.07 -16.29 -31.50
CA PRO A 853 -29.98 -16.25 -32.96
C PRO A 853 -28.82 -15.35 -33.39
N LYS A 854 -28.24 -15.60 -34.56
CA LYS A 854 -27.16 -14.75 -35.08
C LYS A 854 -27.63 -13.33 -35.40
N GLU A 855 -28.84 -13.18 -35.91
CA GLU A 855 -29.40 -11.89 -36.35
C GLU A 855 -30.82 -11.72 -35.83
N LEU A 856 -31.16 -10.52 -35.40
CA LEU A 856 -32.44 -10.20 -34.81
C LEU A 856 -32.85 -8.75 -35.12
N ALA A 857 -34.14 -8.54 -35.40
CA ALA A 857 -34.71 -7.22 -35.63
C ALA A 857 -35.62 -6.77 -34.48
N ILE A 858 -35.50 -5.50 -34.07
CA ILE A 858 -36.42 -4.82 -33.17
C ILE A 858 -37.05 -3.68 -33.96
N ILE A 859 -38.35 -3.82 -34.27
CA ILE A 859 -39.06 -2.96 -35.21
C ILE A 859 -40.24 -2.31 -34.47
N GLY A 860 -40.26 -0.98 -34.41
CA GLY A 860 -41.42 -0.21 -33.96
C GLY A 860 -42.36 0.11 -35.12
N SER A 861 -41.83 0.49 -36.28
CA SER A 861 -42.63 0.64 -37.50
C SER A 861 -41.80 0.34 -38.75
N GLU A 862 -42.46 -0.23 -39.74
CA GLU A 862 -41.93 -0.56 -41.06
C GLU A 862 -42.90 0.01 -42.09
N LEU A 863 -42.43 0.93 -42.92
CA LEU A 863 -43.28 1.74 -43.79
C LEU A 863 -42.49 2.32 -44.97
N SER A 864 -43.16 2.62 -46.08
CA SER A 864 -42.54 3.37 -47.17
C SER A 864 -42.18 4.79 -46.72
N CYS A 865 -41.20 5.42 -47.37
CA CYS A 865 -40.85 6.81 -47.08
C CYS A 865 -42.04 7.77 -47.29
N ILE A 866 -42.93 7.47 -48.24
CA ILE A 866 -44.19 8.21 -48.41
C ILE A 866 -45.12 8.01 -47.21
N ASP A 867 -45.35 6.76 -46.79
CA ASP A 867 -46.19 6.49 -45.62
C ASP A 867 -45.63 7.11 -44.35
N PHE A 868 -44.29 7.20 -44.23
CA PHE A 868 -43.62 7.92 -43.15
C PHE A 868 -44.04 9.39 -43.13
N GLY A 869 -43.99 10.08 -44.27
CA GLY A 869 -44.43 11.47 -44.36
C GLY A 869 -45.91 11.65 -44.01
N LEU A 870 -46.77 10.77 -44.52
CA LEU A 870 -48.22 10.80 -44.23
C LEU A 870 -48.51 10.55 -42.74
N VAL A 871 -47.80 9.61 -42.11
CA VAL A 871 -47.87 9.38 -40.65
C VAL A 871 -47.44 10.64 -39.90
N CYS A 872 -46.37 11.32 -40.34
CA CYS A 872 -45.91 12.55 -39.70
C CYS A 872 -46.96 13.66 -39.75
N GLU A 873 -47.59 13.87 -40.91
CA GLU A 873 -48.67 14.87 -41.07
C GLU A 873 -49.88 14.54 -40.19
N ARG A 874 -50.35 13.27 -40.23
CA ARG A 874 -51.48 12.82 -39.40
C ARG A 874 -51.21 12.92 -37.91
N ALA A 875 -50.02 12.52 -37.46
CA ALA A 875 -49.67 12.50 -36.04
C ALA A 875 -49.49 13.91 -35.46
N THR A 876 -48.97 14.84 -36.25
CA THR A 876 -48.65 16.20 -35.80
C THR A 876 -49.73 17.23 -36.13
N GLY A 877 -50.68 16.89 -37.01
CA GLY A 877 -51.70 17.83 -37.51
C GLY A 877 -51.12 18.94 -38.38
N ARG A 878 -49.91 18.75 -38.94
CA ARG A 878 -49.18 19.75 -39.72
C ARG A 878 -49.17 19.40 -41.20
N ASN A 879 -49.17 20.43 -42.03
CA ASN A 879 -48.92 20.30 -43.46
C ASN A 879 -47.41 20.45 -43.71
N LEU A 880 -46.77 19.40 -44.20
CA LEU A 880 -45.32 19.39 -44.43
C LEU A 880 -45.00 19.80 -45.87
N ARG A 881 -43.85 20.45 -46.07
CA ARG A 881 -43.29 20.73 -47.38
C ARG A 881 -42.38 19.58 -47.78
N TRP A 882 -42.84 18.80 -48.75
CA TRP A 882 -42.15 17.61 -49.23
C TRP A 882 -41.06 17.96 -50.25
N LYS A 883 -39.91 17.33 -50.10
CA LYS A 883 -38.77 17.38 -51.02
C LYS A 883 -38.30 15.96 -51.28
N PHE A 884 -38.08 15.63 -52.54
CA PHE A 884 -37.54 14.33 -52.95
C PHE A 884 -36.13 14.53 -53.50
N GLU A 885 -35.17 13.79 -52.93
CA GLU A 885 -33.77 13.80 -53.38
C GLU A 885 -33.58 12.64 -54.36
N SER A 886 -33.59 12.93 -55.66
CA SER A 886 -33.56 11.91 -56.71
C SER A 886 -32.37 10.95 -56.61
N LEU A 887 -32.50 9.74 -57.16
CA LEU A 887 -31.39 8.76 -57.18
C LEU A 887 -30.14 9.34 -57.86
N GLU A 888 -30.30 10.14 -58.92
CA GLU A 888 -29.18 10.80 -59.60
C GLU A 888 -28.46 11.80 -58.66
N THR A 889 -29.22 12.57 -57.88
CA THR A 889 -28.70 13.49 -56.86
C THR A 889 -27.93 12.74 -55.77
N LEU A 890 -28.45 11.57 -55.36
CA LEU A 890 -27.83 10.71 -54.35
C LEU A 890 -26.52 10.08 -54.85
N GLU A 891 -26.50 9.58 -56.09
CA GLU A 891 -25.31 8.97 -56.69
C GLU A 891 -24.19 10.01 -56.92
N LYS A 892 -24.54 11.28 -57.15
CA LYS A 892 -23.58 12.40 -57.25
C LYS A 892 -23.06 12.92 -55.90
N GLY A 893 -23.61 12.46 -54.77
CA GLY A 893 -23.22 12.99 -53.45
C GLY A 893 -23.76 14.39 -53.18
N GLU A 894 -24.87 14.76 -53.83
CA GLU A 894 -25.41 16.12 -53.83
C GLU A 894 -26.61 16.30 -52.91
N ALA A 895 -27.12 15.24 -52.30
CA ALA A 895 -28.31 15.32 -51.44
C ALA A 895 -28.09 16.24 -50.24
N ARG A 896 -29.12 17.03 -49.94
CA ARG A 896 -29.09 18.11 -48.97
C ARG A 896 -30.22 18.00 -47.95
N GLY A 897 -30.99 16.92 -47.90
CA GLY A 897 -31.99 16.72 -46.82
C GLY A 897 -32.87 17.94 -46.51
N PRO A 898 -33.31 18.10 -45.24
CA PRO A 898 -33.96 19.33 -44.76
C PRO A 898 -33.03 20.55 -44.77
N ASP A 899 -33.55 21.70 -45.21
CA ASP A 899 -32.79 22.94 -45.45
C ASP A 899 -32.23 23.56 -44.17
N SER A 900 -32.93 23.40 -43.05
CA SER A 900 -32.56 23.98 -41.75
C SER A 900 -31.22 23.48 -41.22
N ASN A 901 -30.73 22.35 -41.71
CA ASN A 901 -29.41 21.87 -41.35
C ASN A 901 -28.29 22.80 -41.86
N TRP A 902 -28.56 23.64 -42.87
CA TRP A 902 -27.55 24.47 -43.58
C TRP A 902 -27.49 25.90 -43.05
N GLU A 903 -28.24 26.20 -42.00
CA GLU A 903 -28.20 27.49 -41.29
C GLU A 903 -26.98 27.61 -40.36
N VAL A 904 -26.26 26.51 -40.10
CA VAL A 904 -25.10 26.44 -39.17
C VAL A 904 -23.82 26.03 -39.94
N GLY A 905 -23.00 27.00 -40.35
CA GLY A 905 -21.90 26.82 -41.32
C GLY A 905 -20.67 25.98 -40.89
N HIS A 906 -20.63 25.38 -39.69
CA HIS A 906 -19.41 24.75 -39.16
C HIS A 906 -19.27 23.23 -39.41
N ARG A 907 -20.25 22.54 -40.03
CA ARG A 907 -20.21 21.07 -40.24
C ARG A 907 -20.78 20.55 -41.57
N GLU A 908 -20.94 21.41 -42.57
CA GLU A 908 -21.66 21.10 -43.83
C GLU A 908 -21.20 19.80 -44.51
N GLY A 909 -19.89 19.61 -44.73
CA GLY A 909 -19.38 18.42 -45.43
C GLY A 909 -19.68 17.09 -44.72
N MET A 910 -19.64 17.06 -43.39
CA MET A 910 -19.94 15.85 -42.61
C MET A 910 -21.42 15.50 -42.67
N ILE A 911 -22.31 16.49 -42.49
CA ILE A 911 -23.75 16.26 -42.48
C ILE A 911 -24.24 15.87 -43.89
N LYS A 912 -23.72 16.54 -44.93
CA LYS A 912 -24.01 16.19 -46.33
C LYS A 912 -23.64 14.74 -46.64
N GLY A 913 -22.44 14.32 -46.24
CA GLY A 913 -21.99 12.93 -46.43
C GLY A 913 -22.87 11.90 -45.71
N LEU A 914 -23.28 12.19 -44.47
CA LEU A 914 -24.15 11.29 -43.70
C LEU A 914 -25.57 11.17 -44.29
N ILE A 915 -26.18 12.29 -44.68
CA ILE A 915 -27.51 12.29 -45.31
C ILE A 915 -27.46 11.52 -46.62
N ASN A 916 -26.49 11.82 -47.48
CA ASN A 916 -26.36 11.16 -48.76
C ASN A 916 -26.16 9.64 -48.62
N ALA A 917 -25.29 9.21 -47.69
CA ALA A 917 -25.06 7.79 -47.41
C ALA A 917 -26.32 7.09 -46.87
N ALA A 918 -27.04 7.72 -45.93
CA ALA A 918 -28.27 7.17 -45.37
C ALA A 918 -29.38 7.06 -46.42
N TYR A 919 -29.58 8.10 -47.23
CA TYR A 919 -30.62 8.13 -48.26
C TYR A 919 -30.34 7.11 -49.37
N LEU A 920 -29.08 7.02 -49.81
CA LEU A 920 -28.68 6.01 -50.79
C LEU A 920 -28.85 4.60 -50.23
N ALA A 921 -28.53 4.37 -48.95
CA ALA A 921 -28.77 3.08 -48.29
C ALA A 921 -30.27 2.73 -48.19
N VAL A 922 -31.14 3.71 -47.95
CA VAL A 922 -32.60 3.53 -47.99
C VAL A 922 -33.05 3.13 -49.40
N GLU A 923 -32.63 3.84 -50.44
CA GLU A 923 -32.98 3.51 -51.85
C GLU A 923 -32.49 2.12 -52.27
N LYS A 924 -31.36 1.67 -51.74
CA LYS A 924 -30.82 0.34 -52.01
C LYS A 924 -31.40 -0.75 -51.11
N GLY A 925 -32.40 -0.43 -50.28
CA GLY A 925 -33.15 -1.39 -49.45
C GLY A 925 -32.47 -1.80 -48.14
N ALA A 926 -31.38 -1.14 -47.73
CA ALA A 926 -30.65 -1.52 -46.51
C ALA A 926 -31.46 -1.31 -45.21
N PHE A 927 -32.50 -0.47 -45.25
CA PHE A 927 -33.41 -0.19 -44.12
C PHE A 927 -34.71 -1.02 -44.16
N ASP A 928 -34.89 -1.87 -45.16
CA ASP A 928 -35.99 -2.84 -45.23
C ASP A 928 -35.62 -4.11 -44.43
N ILE A 929 -35.56 -3.96 -43.11
CA ILE A 929 -35.00 -4.95 -42.21
C ILE A 929 -35.96 -6.13 -42.02
N GLY A 930 -37.25 -5.88 -41.84
CA GLY A 930 -38.22 -6.92 -41.49
C GLY A 930 -38.62 -7.82 -42.64
N ASN A 931 -38.32 -7.45 -43.90
CA ASN A 931 -38.48 -8.31 -45.08
C ASN A 931 -37.18 -9.03 -45.48
N ARG A 932 -36.09 -8.84 -44.72
CA ARG A 932 -34.80 -9.45 -45.04
C ARG A 932 -34.79 -10.93 -44.67
N GLU A 933 -34.36 -11.76 -45.62
CA GLU A 933 -34.23 -13.20 -45.44
C GLU A 933 -33.25 -13.54 -44.30
N GLY A 934 -33.67 -14.42 -43.38
CA GLY A 934 -32.85 -14.90 -42.27
C GLY A 934 -32.86 -14.03 -41.01
N VAL A 935 -33.45 -12.83 -41.04
CA VAL A 935 -33.58 -11.97 -39.85
C VAL A 935 -34.88 -12.28 -39.12
N MET A 936 -34.78 -12.69 -37.85
CA MET A 936 -35.96 -12.93 -37.02
C MET A 936 -36.45 -11.68 -36.30
N ARG A 937 -37.76 -11.45 -36.27
CA ARG A 937 -38.37 -10.39 -35.47
C ARG A 937 -38.33 -10.80 -33.99
N SER A 938 -37.78 -9.92 -33.16
CA SER A 938 -37.56 -10.18 -31.73
C SER A 938 -38.83 -10.56 -30.97
N LYS A 939 -39.94 -9.87 -31.22
CA LYS A 939 -41.25 -10.16 -30.59
C LYS A 939 -41.72 -11.58 -30.90
N GLU A 940 -41.75 -11.95 -32.18
CA GLU A 940 -42.20 -13.27 -32.64
C GLU A 940 -41.35 -14.40 -32.05
N LEU A 941 -40.02 -14.18 -31.98
CA LEU A 941 -39.12 -15.13 -31.34
C LEU A 941 -39.39 -15.27 -29.84
N LEU A 942 -39.51 -14.14 -29.12
CA LEU A 942 -39.75 -14.14 -27.68
C LEU A 942 -41.10 -14.79 -27.33
N GLU A 943 -42.15 -14.48 -28.08
CA GLU A 943 -43.49 -15.08 -27.91
C GLU A 943 -43.47 -16.59 -28.17
N LYS A 944 -42.74 -17.04 -29.20
CA LYS A 944 -42.56 -18.47 -29.49
C LYS A 944 -41.88 -19.23 -28.35
N GLU A 945 -40.98 -18.56 -27.63
CA GLU A 945 -40.27 -19.11 -26.46
C GLU A 945 -41.02 -18.85 -25.13
N GLY A 946 -42.26 -18.35 -25.20
CA GLY A 946 -43.10 -18.09 -24.02
C GLY A 946 -42.69 -16.87 -23.19
N ILE A 947 -41.85 -15.99 -23.72
CA ILE A 947 -41.38 -14.77 -23.06
C ILE A 947 -42.27 -13.60 -23.49
N VAL A 948 -43.00 -13.03 -22.53
CA VAL A 948 -43.91 -11.90 -22.79
C VAL A 948 -43.11 -10.60 -22.83
N VAL A 949 -43.18 -9.88 -23.95
CA VAL A 949 -42.63 -8.53 -24.11
C VAL A 949 -43.70 -7.59 -24.66
N ARG A 950 -43.72 -6.34 -24.15
CA ARG A 950 -44.67 -5.32 -24.65
C ARG A 950 -44.36 -4.99 -26.11
N GLU A 951 -45.42 -4.78 -26.89
CA GLU A 951 -45.32 -4.28 -28.27
C GLU A 951 -44.49 -2.99 -28.37
N ALA A 952 -43.63 -2.93 -29.38
CA ALA A 952 -42.82 -1.76 -29.68
C ALA A 952 -43.71 -0.60 -30.11
N VAL A 953 -43.35 0.61 -29.69
CA VAL A 953 -44.12 1.82 -29.96
C VAL A 953 -44.05 2.14 -31.45
N GLY A 954 -45.21 2.35 -32.07
CA GLY A 954 -45.29 2.76 -33.46
C GLY A 954 -44.92 4.24 -33.67
N LEU A 955 -44.43 4.58 -34.86
CA LEU A 955 -44.04 5.95 -35.20
C LEU A 955 -45.17 6.96 -35.00
N GLU A 956 -46.40 6.61 -35.38
CA GLU A 956 -47.56 7.49 -35.24
C GLU A 956 -47.87 7.80 -33.76
N GLU A 957 -47.82 6.78 -32.91
CA GLU A 957 -48.01 6.91 -31.46
C GLU A 957 -46.90 7.78 -30.87
N PHE A 958 -45.64 7.50 -31.21
CA PHE A 958 -44.49 8.27 -30.75
C PHE A 958 -44.59 9.76 -31.11
N LEU A 959 -44.94 10.07 -32.37
CA LEU A 959 -45.07 11.45 -32.83
C LEU A 959 -46.26 12.16 -32.16
N LYS A 960 -47.40 11.48 -31.96
CA LYS A 960 -48.52 12.04 -31.17
C LYS A 960 -48.10 12.35 -29.73
N MET A 961 -47.34 11.47 -29.09
CA MET A 961 -46.85 11.71 -27.73
C MET A 961 -45.91 12.92 -27.62
N LYS A 962 -45.12 13.22 -28.66
CA LYS A 962 -44.11 14.29 -28.64
C LYS A 962 -44.58 15.61 -29.24
N TRP A 963 -45.41 15.54 -30.27
CA TRP A 963 -45.80 16.65 -31.14
C TRP A 963 -47.30 16.66 -31.47
N GLY A 964 -48.09 15.76 -30.88
CA GLY A 964 -49.54 15.80 -30.97
C GLY A 964 -50.08 17.11 -30.40
N SER A 965 -51.16 17.59 -31.03
CA SER A 965 -51.89 18.80 -30.68
C SER A 965 -52.58 18.73 -29.32
#